data_AF-A0A0C3H0F3-F1
#
_entry.id   AF-A0A0C3H0F3-F1
#
_cell.length_a   1.000
_cell.length_b   1.000
_cell.length_c   1.000
_cell.angle_alpha   90.00
_cell.angle_beta   90.00
_cell.angle_gamma   90.00
#
_symmetry.space_group_name_H-M   'P 1'
#
loop_
_entity.id
_entity.type
_entity.pdbx_description
1 polymer ?
#
loop_
_entity_poly.entity_id
_entity_poly.type
_entity_poly.pdbx_seq_one_letter_code
_entity_poly.pdbx_strand_id
1 'polypeptide(L)'
;MPRAKWEQLPDDPEKQLAHIEKILRQSSSKKVEPVLESYLPRRKLHFRSTTWWEEVDLLSILFTLAVAIQTRGEQLGRCANCIYLRAFCSHGEQARQLSQKANHHPATVLPQEKSIKVSTRQLKRKREDKDSKEEIEDSAIKGILQTSSGINRNSLDQYLVLGNLTLPRPPPELKERAEQLEQDLKDLDNRNMDELPNRPITDLNVSFRNFQTQEQAVWKSTLQKDVSPALLVRPSGSLDSLLANRLNQPSFTTDHTENGETADYSNGCMAMTVSQTQKAKVEIIWGRKVQQRLIQTNDFEVLPLWGEFEGVILMLANERNCRNSDAQFRFRRVILLSCHPQNMFYQRKNSEVAIRQDKVMMAAARMVRNCVPLVQDYYSEKKWYSCVPARFKTDELRLLARGLETKQQAPPLTILSRDENTSSQSELTSPWDIFFSKYPHSNNTLRKLIPPALDALKNCDHSDSWRLPPDLPDPVLEWFEGQKYILFSNVSISSFSDVSHELSRILPGLEPNKPKLLHDLFKEILIYQQKSLKNVKERHQDLWHSKFDGREIVLECKHCKFPPRPEINSRWAVSRPGCYILRRLRCQGPECRGQNRHVRPADTDLSYTWTNPISLNFSSQPITYFDVGIYTRQQSIAIDNVPTAMKCWCIRCKEQTELPDGSNTYTDRQPRWTTSTPSFYVARDKECASC
;
A
#
# COMPACT_ATOMS: atom_id res chain seq x y z
N MET A 1 -6.82 -20.02 40.53
CA MET A 1 -6.70 -18.60 40.13
C MET A 1 -8.08 -18.05 39.83
N PRO A 2 -8.43 -16.82 40.25
CA PRO A 2 -9.74 -16.23 39.95
C PRO A 2 -9.96 -16.10 38.44
N ARG A 3 -11.21 -16.34 38.01
CA ARG A 3 -11.65 -16.25 36.60
C ARG A 3 -11.55 -14.79 36.17
N ALA A 4 -10.86 -14.54 35.06
CA ALA A 4 -10.73 -13.17 34.54
C ALA A 4 -12.13 -12.65 34.16
N LYS A 5 -12.46 -11.43 34.56
CA LYS A 5 -13.74 -10.78 34.27
C LYS A 5 -13.50 -9.56 33.39
N TRP A 6 -14.47 -9.25 32.52
CA TRP A 6 -14.39 -8.08 31.66
C TRP A 6 -14.19 -6.78 32.44
N GLU A 7 -14.71 -6.71 33.67
CA GLU A 7 -14.52 -5.55 34.56
C GLU A 7 -13.09 -5.38 35.10
N GLN A 8 -12.18 -6.34 34.85
CA GLN A 8 -10.81 -6.38 35.39
C GLN A 8 -9.73 -6.21 34.32
N LEU A 9 -10.09 -5.63 33.17
CA LEU A 9 -9.14 -5.36 32.09
C LEU A 9 -8.01 -4.42 32.56
N PRO A 10 -6.72 -4.78 32.37
CA PRO A 10 -5.60 -3.91 32.70
C PRO A 10 -5.64 -2.61 31.89
N ASP A 11 -5.04 -1.51 32.35
CA ASP A 11 -5.01 -0.26 31.57
C ASP A 11 -3.99 -0.29 30.40
N ASP A 12 -3.03 -1.21 30.47
CA ASP A 12 -1.99 -1.41 29.46
C ASP A 12 -2.56 -2.16 28.23
N PRO A 13 -2.58 -1.58 27.01
CA PRO A 13 -3.19 -2.17 25.81
C PRO A 13 -2.61 -3.52 25.41
N GLU A 14 -1.33 -3.77 25.68
CA GLU A 14 -0.72 -5.06 25.39
C GLU A 14 -1.14 -6.14 26.41
N LYS A 15 -1.38 -5.73 27.66
CA LYS A 15 -1.94 -6.60 28.72
C LYS A 15 -3.45 -6.77 28.60
N GLN A 16 -4.19 -5.79 28.06
CA GLN A 16 -5.61 -5.92 27.74
C GLN A 16 -5.84 -7.05 26.77
N LEU A 17 -5.05 -7.14 25.70
CA LEU A 17 -5.13 -8.22 24.72
C LEU A 17 -4.95 -9.60 25.37
N ALA A 18 -3.96 -9.75 26.25
CA ALA A 18 -3.73 -10.99 27.00
C ALA A 18 -4.86 -11.29 27.99
N HIS A 19 -5.49 -10.26 28.57
CA HIS A 19 -6.58 -10.40 29.53
C HIS A 19 -7.93 -10.70 28.86
N ILE A 20 -8.23 -10.08 27.71
CA ILE A 20 -9.36 -10.39 26.84
C ILE A 20 -9.26 -11.83 26.36
N GLU A 21 -8.09 -12.27 25.91
CA GLU A 21 -7.85 -13.68 25.56
C GLU A 21 -8.11 -14.61 26.73
N LYS A 22 -7.66 -14.23 27.93
CA LYS A 22 -7.87 -15.03 29.13
C LYS A 22 -9.36 -15.14 29.46
N ILE A 23 -10.15 -14.07 29.33
CA ILE A 23 -11.60 -14.08 29.53
C ILE A 23 -12.28 -14.96 28.47
N LEU A 24 -11.91 -14.79 27.20
CA LEU A 24 -12.51 -15.53 26.09
C LEU A 24 -12.19 -17.03 26.16
N ARG A 25 -10.96 -17.42 26.52
CA ARG A 25 -10.55 -18.83 26.73
C ARG A 25 -11.16 -19.45 27.98
N GLN A 26 -11.43 -18.66 29.02
CA GLN A 26 -12.04 -19.13 30.26
C GLN A 26 -13.58 -19.07 30.24
N SER A 27 -14.17 -18.52 29.17
CA SER A 27 -15.62 -18.42 29.01
C SER A 27 -16.21 -19.77 28.60
N SER A 28 -17.16 -20.28 29.38
CA SER A 28 -17.93 -21.49 29.07
C SER A 28 -19.21 -21.18 28.29
N SER A 29 -19.31 -19.98 27.70
CA SER A 29 -20.50 -19.53 26.98
C SER A 29 -20.49 -20.03 25.54
N LYS A 30 -21.53 -20.77 25.15
CA LYS A 30 -21.76 -21.24 23.77
C LYS A 30 -21.83 -20.11 22.73
N LYS A 31 -22.00 -18.85 23.16
CA LYS A 31 -21.98 -17.67 22.28
C LYS A 31 -20.56 -17.18 21.95
N VAL A 32 -19.57 -17.54 22.77
CA VAL A 32 -18.17 -17.11 22.62
C VAL A 32 -17.38 -18.08 21.73
N GLU A 33 -17.77 -19.35 21.72
CA GLU A 33 -17.15 -20.43 20.94
C GLU A 33 -17.01 -20.10 19.44
N PRO A 34 -18.05 -19.62 18.72
CA PRO A 34 -17.93 -19.28 17.29
C PRO A 34 -17.05 -18.04 17.05
N VAL A 35 -17.01 -17.12 18.00
CA VAL A 35 -16.17 -15.92 17.94
C VAL A 35 -14.70 -16.32 18.11
N LEU A 36 -14.41 -17.24 19.04
CA LEU A 36 -13.07 -17.77 19.29
C LEU A 36 -12.53 -18.54 18.07
N GLU A 37 -13.37 -19.42 17.49
CA GLU A 37 -13.07 -20.18 16.28
C GLU A 37 -12.80 -19.27 15.07
N SER A 38 -13.50 -18.14 14.95
CA SER A 38 -13.25 -17.16 13.87
C SER A 38 -12.05 -16.25 14.11
N TYR A 39 -11.76 -15.89 15.37
CA TYR A 39 -10.78 -14.87 15.75
C TYR A 39 -9.35 -15.42 15.85
N LEU A 40 -9.17 -16.61 16.43
CA LEU A 40 -7.84 -17.19 16.64
C LEU A 40 -7.06 -17.48 15.35
N PRO A 41 -7.67 -18.00 14.26
CA PRO A 41 -7.00 -18.16 12.97
C PRO A 41 -6.67 -16.82 12.29
N ARG A 42 -7.56 -15.82 12.43
CA ARG A 42 -7.42 -14.49 11.82
C ARG A 42 -6.35 -13.64 12.49
N ARG A 43 -6.15 -13.80 13.80
CA ARG A 43 -5.12 -13.09 14.54
C ARG A 43 -3.69 -13.56 14.22
N LYS A 44 -3.48 -14.86 13.98
CA LYS A 44 -2.19 -15.37 13.50
C LYS A 44 -1.80 -14.81 12.12
N LEU A 45 -2.76 -14.26 11.37
CA LEU A 45 -2.55 -13.59 10.08
C LEU A 45 -2.27 -12.08 10.21
N HIS A 46 -2.39 -11.49 11.41
CA HIS A 46 -2.14 -10.06 11.58
C HIS A 46 -0.63 -9.76 11.59
N PHE A 47 -0.11 -9.50 10.40
CA PHE A 47 1.19 -8.89 10.18
C PHE A 47 1.25 -7.51 10.88
N ARG A 48 2.05 -7.37 11.94
CA ARG A 48 2.46 -6.07 12.47
C ARG A 48 3.61 -5.53 11.61
N SER A 49 3.37 -4.44 10.89
CA SER A 49 4.33 -3.37 10.65
C SER A 49 3.56 -2.16 10.13
N THR A 50 3.72 -1.06 10.84
CA THR A 50 3.05 0.23 10.65
C THR A 50 3.54 0.95 9.39
N THR A 51 2.65 1.76 8.82
CA THR A 51 2.86 2.94 7.94
C THR A 51 2.62 2.86 6.41
N TRP A 52 1.96 3.93 5.93
CA TRP A 52 1.82 4.55 4.58
C TRP A 52 0.63 4.25 3.64
N TRP A 53 -0.07 5.35 3.29
CA TRP A 53 -0.96 5.56 2.15
C TRP A 53 -0.50 6.85 1.44
N GLU A 54 -0.43 6.84 0.10
CA GLU A 54 -0.43 8.07 -0.71
C GLU A 54 -1.44 7.90 -1.86
N GLU A 55 -2.29 8.91 -2.01
CA GLU A 55 -3.23 9.09 -3.11
C GLU A 55 -2.51 9.80 -4.26
N VAL A 56 -2.12 9.03 -5.28
CA VAL A 56 -2.08 9.51 -6.67
C VAL A 56 -3.53 9.85 -7.07
N ASP A 57 -3.76 10.63 -8.14
CA ASP A 57 -5.08 10.83 -8.79
C ASP A 57 -5.68 9.50 -9.28
N LEU A 58 -6.00 8.67 -8.31
CA LEU A 58 -6.56 7.34 -8.41
C LEU A 58 -7.96 7.48 -8.96
N LEU A 59 -8.70 8.55 -8.69
CA LEU A 59 -10.06 8.68 -9.21
C LEU A 59 -10.10 8.77 -10.74
N SER A 60 -9.23 9.55 -11.38
CA SER A 60 -9.17 9.64 -12.85
C SER A 60 -8.71 8.33 -13.49
N ILE A 61 -7.70 7.69 -12.90
CA ILE A 61 -7.17 6.40 -13.38
C ILE A 61 -8.17 5.26 -13.12
N LEU A 62 -8.80 5.22 -11.95
CA LEU A 62 -9.81 4.24 -11.55
C LEU A 62 -11.09 4.41 -12.35
N PHE A 63 -11.50 5.63 -12.68
CA PHE A 63 -12.65 5.86 -13.55
C PHE A 63 -12.38 5.35 -14.96
N THR A 64 -11.22 5.68 -15.53
CA THR A 64 -10.77 5.16 -16.82
C THR A 64 -10.65 3.63 -16.83
N LEU A 65 -10.08 3.05 -15.77
CA LEU A 65 -10.02 1.61 -15.57
C LEU A 65 -11.41 0.99 -15.41
N ALA A 66 -12.31 1.64 -14.66
CA ALA A 66 -13.65 1.15 -14.41
C ALA A 66 -14.46 1.07 -15.71
N VAL A 67 -14.37 2.09 -16.57
CA VAL A 67 -14.99 2.10 -17.90
C VAL A 67 -14.40 0.97 -18.76
N ALA A 68 -13.08 0.81 -18.82
CA ALA A 68 -12.45 -0.26 -19.59
C ALA A 68 -12.81 -1.67 -19.06
N ILE A 69 -12.86 -1.85 -17.74
CA ILE A 69 -13.29 -3.11 -17.09
C ILE A 69 -14.76 -3.39 -17.39
N GLN A 70 -15.62 -2.37 -17.38
CA GLN A 70 -17.04 -2.50 -17.68
C GLN A 70 -17.28 -2.88 -19.15
N THR A 71 -16.64 -2.22 -20.10
CA THR A 71 -16.75 -2.55 -21.52
C THR A 71 -16.23 -3.97 -21.82
N ARG A 72 -15.11 -4.36 -21.21
CA ARG A 72 -14.62 -5.75 -21.28
C ARG A 72 -15.60 -6.74 -20.66
N GLY A 73 -16.25 -6.31 -19.58
CA GLY A 73 -17.44 -6.92 -19.00
C GLY A 73 -18.47 -7.31 -20.03
N GLU A 74 -19.01 -6.29 -20.68
CA GLU A 74 -20.12 -6.41 -21.62
C GLU A 74 -19.75 -7.31 -22.81
N GLN A 75 -18.52 -7.20 -23.34
CA GLN A 75 -18.01 -8.07 -24.41
C GLN A 75 -17.94 -9.55 -23.98
N LEU A 76 -17.52 -9.82 -22.75
CA LEU A 76 -17.44 -11.18 -22.19
C LEU A 76 -18.79 -11.67 -21.63
N GLY A 77 -19.86 -10.88 -21.71
CA GLY A 77 -21.18 -11.21 -21.17
C GLY A 77 -21.22 -11.23 -19.64
N ARG A 78 -20.47 -10.36 -18.96
CA ARG A 78 -20.40 -10.26 -17.48
C ARG A 78 -20.34 -8.80 -17.04
N CYS A 79 -21.02 -8.37 -15.98
CA CYS A 79 -20.84 -6.99 -15.48
C CYS A 79 -19.43 -6.78 -14.90
N ALA A 80 -18.98 -5.52 -14.79
CA ALA A 80 -17.68 -5.15 -14.23
C ALA A 80 -17.41 -5.82 -12.87
N ASN A 81 -18.44 -5.85 -12.00
CA ASN A 81 -18.35 -6.46 -10.68
C ASN A 81 -18.22 -7.99 -10.76
N CYS A 82 -18.90 -8.66 -11.68
CA CYS A 82 -18.79 -10.11 -11.86
C CYS A 82 -17.50 -10.55 -12.56
N ILE A 83 -16.91 -9.69 -13.41
CA ILE A 83 -15.54 -9.88 -13.90
C ILE A 83 -14.55 -9.82 -12.73
N TYR A 84 -14.68 -8.81 -11.88
CA TYR A 84 -13.79 -8.58 -10.76
C TYR A 84 -13.90 -9.67 -9.69
N LEU A 85 -15.13 -10.07 -9.34
CA LEU A 85 -15.45 -11.10 -8.34
C LEU A 85 -15.42 -12.52 -8.90
N ARG A 86 -15.15 -12.70 -10.20
CA ARG A 86 -15.18 -13.98 -10.93
C ARG A 86 -16.48 -14.79 -10.86
N ALA A 87 -17.57 -14.21 -10.38
CA ALA A 87 -18.87 -14.85 -10.31
C ALA A 87 -19.53 -15.05 -11.69
N PHE A 88 -20.55 -15.92 -11.72
CA PHE A 88 -21.51 -15.98 -12.82
C PHE A 88 -22.39 -14.72 -12.78
N CYS A 89 -22.68 -14.14 -13.95
CA CYS A 89 -23.36 -12.86 -14.05
C CYS A 89 -24.75 -13.01 -14.69
N SER A 90 -25.80 -12.89 -13.87
CA SER A 90 -27.18 -12.86 -14.36
C SER A 90 -27.49 -11.62 -15.24
N HIS A 91 -26.77 -10.52 -15.02
CA HIS A 91 -26.99 -9.26 -15.75
C HIS A 91 -26.42 -9.30 -17.18
N GLY A 92 -25.36 -10.08 -17.43
CA GLY A 92 -24.75 -10.18 -18.76
C GLY A 92 -25.58 -11.00 -19.76
N GLU A 93 -26.32 -12.00 -19.27
CA GLU A 93 -27.29 -12.75 -20.07
C GLU A 93 -28.49 -11.90 -20.47
N GLN A 94 -29.05 -11.11 -19.55
CA GLN A 94 -30.14 -10.17 -19.86
C GLN A 94 -29.71 -9.11 -20.88
N ALA A 95 -28.50 -8.56 -20.77
CA ALA A 95 -27.96 -7.59 -21.73
C ALA A 95 -27.76 -8.21 -23.13
N ARG A 96 -27.27 -9.46 -23.23
CA ARG A 96 -27.19 -10.18 -24.51
C ARG A 96 -28.57 -10.44 -25.10
N GLN A 97 -29.54 -10.85 -24.29
CA GLN A 97 -30.92 -11.07 -24.76
C GLN A 97 -31.60 -9.77 -25.21
N LEU A 98 -31.35 -8.65 -24.54
CA LEU A 98 -31.86 -7.33 -24.94
C LEU A 98 -31.18 -6.80 -26.21
N SER A 99 -29.88 -7.00 -26.35
CA SER A 99 -29.14 -6.61 -27.56
C SER A 99 -29.49 -7.49 -28.77
N GLN A 100 -29.86 -8.75 -28.56
CA GLN A 100 -30.41 -9.64 -29.59
C GLN A 100 -31.85 -9.27 -29.97
N LYS A 101 -32.67 -8.81 -29.01
CA LYS A 101 -34.03 -8.30 -29.28
C LYS A 101 -34.04 -6.94 -29.99
N ALA A 102 -33.02 -6.10 -29.77
CA ALA A 102 -32.90 -4.80 -30.45
C ALA A 102 -32.56 -4.91 -31.95
N ASN A 103 -32.06 -6.06 -32.41
CA ASN A 103 -31.72 -6.31 -33.82
C ASN A 103 -32.87 -6.91 -34.65
N HIS A 104 -34.12 -6.86 -34.16
CA HIS A 104 -35.31 -7.29 -34.89
C HIS A 104 -36.26 -6.13 -35.17
N HIS A 105 -35.88 -5.23 -36.08
CA HIS A 105 -36.83 -4.53 -36.94
C HIS A 105 -36.26 -4.37 -38.37
N PRO A 106 -37.13 -4.38 -39.41
CA PRO A 106 -36.75 -4.84 -40.74
C PRO A 106 -36.26 -3.71 -41.64
N ALA A 107 -35.21 -3.98 -42.43
CA ALA A 107 -34.87 -3.19 -43.60
C ALA A 107 -34.69 -4.12 -44.82
N THR A 108 -35.61 -3.93 -45.76
CA THR A 108 -35.44 -3.89 -47.23
C THR A 108 -34.37 -4.77 -47.90
N VAL A 109 -34.83 -5.92 -48.40
CA VAL A 109 -34.62 -6.54 -49.73
C VAL A 109 -33.35 -6.21 -50.56
N LEU A 110 -32.49 -7.26 -50.67
CA LEU A 110 -31.63 -7.77 -51.78
C LEU A 110 -30.28 -7.08 -52.15
N PRO A 111 -29.30 -7.81 -52.76
CA PRO A 111 -29.33 -9.22 -53.19
C PRO A 111 -28.24 -10.15 -52.61
N GLN A 112 -28.56 -11.44 -52.72
CA GLN A 112 -27.76 -12.64 -52.43
C GLN A 112 -26.40 -12.66 -53.13
N GLU A 113 -25.42 -13.36 -52.56
CA GLU A 113 -24.75 -14.47 -53.26
C GLU A 113 -23.92 -15.40 -52.34
N LYS A 114 -24.20 -16.70 -52.51
CA LYS A 114 -23.34 -17.91 -52.51
C LYS A 114 -22.73 -18.43 -51.19
N SER A 115 -23.38 -19.48 -50.70
CA SER A 115 -22.81 -20.48 -49.79
C SER A 115 -21.77 -21.36 -50.48
N ILE A 116 -20.66 -21.61 -49.81
CA ILE A 116 -19.78 -22.75 -50.10
C ILE A 116 -19.94 -23.77 -48.97
N LYS A 117 -20.48 -24.94 -49.30
CA LYS A 117 -20.47 -26.15 -48.46
C LYS A 117 -19.29 -27.00 -48.89
N VAL A 118 -18.43 -27.39 -47.95
CA VAL A 118 -17.51 -28.54 -48.06
C VAL A 118 -17.53 -29.22 -46.68
N SER A 119 -18.35 -30.25 -46.48
CA SER A 119 -18.09 -31.69 -46.71
C SER A 119 -16.88 -32.22 -45.92
N THR A 120 -17.15 -32.67 -44.69
CA THR A 120 -16.26 -33.50 -43.88
C THR A 120 -16.68 -34.96 -44.02
N ARG A 121 -15.91 -35.75 -44.77
CA ARG A 121 -15.90 -37.21 -44.67
C ARG A 121 -14.48 -37.74 -44.60
N GLN A 122 -14.20 -38.37 -43.47
CA GLN A 122 -13.48 -39.63 -43.27
C GLN A 122 -12.13 -39.82 -43.98
N LEU A 123 -11.09 -40.01 -43.16
CA LEU A 123 -10.07 -41.02 -43.44
C LEU A 123 -9.58 -41.63 -42.12
N LYS A 124 -9.94 -42.91 -41.95
CA LYS A 124 -9.49 -43.85 -40.91
C LYS A 124 -8.82 -45.00 -41.68
N ARG A 125 -7.52 -45.20 -41.51
CA ARG A 125 -6.76 -46.44 -41.82
C ARG A 125 -5.34 -46.25 -41.23
N LYS A 126 -4.99 -46.87 -40.11
CA LYS A 126 -4.47 -48.24 -39.90
C LYS A 126 -3.18 -48.57 -40.67
N ARG A 127 -2.08 -48.72 -39.92
CA ARG A 127 -0.89 -49.60 -40.08
C ARG A 127 -0.08 -49.39 -38.79
N GLU A 128 -0.13 -50.26 -37.77
CA GLU A 128 0.46 -51.61 -37.63
C GLU A 128 1.97 -51.66 -37.96
N ASP A 129 2.71 -52.07 -36.92
CA ASP A 129 4.02 -52.70 -36.82
C ASP A 129 5.31 -51.90 -37.08
N LYS A 130 6.01 -51.58 -35.97
CA LYS A 130 7.44 -51.87 -35.82
C LYS A 130 7.88 -51.76 -34.34
N ASP A 131 7.78 -52.88 -33.63
CA ASP A 131 8.64 -53.21 -32.50
C ASP A 131 9.95 -53.78 -33.02
N SER A 132 11.09 -53.25 -32.58
CA SER A 132 12.26 -54.02 -32.11
C SER A 132 13.45 -53.12 -31.84
N LYS A 133 14.08 -53.42 -30.68
CA LYS A 133 15.41 -53.01 -30.17
C LYS A 133 15.47 -51.83 -29.22
N GLU A 134 15.14 -52.14 -27.96
CA GLU A 134 15.93 -51.77 -26.79
C GLU A 134 17.42 -52.13 -26.98
N GLU A 135 18.34 -51.31 -26.47
CA GLU A 135 19.19 -51.64 -25.31
C GLU A 135 20.26 -50.56 -25.08
N ILE A 136 20.62 -50.37 -23.81
CA ILE A 136 21.65 -49.49 -23.24
C ILE A 136 21.14 -48.08 -22.87
N GLU A 137 20.46 -47.96 -21.72
CA GLU A 137 20.77 -46.95 -20.66
C GLU A 137 19.83 -47.01 -19.43
N ASP A 138 19.34 -48.19 -19.01
CA ASP A 138 18.42 -48.28 -17.85
C ASP A 138 18.85 -49.26 -16.73
N SER A 139 20.16 -49.50 -16.63
CA SER A 139 20.75 -50.35 -15.57
C SER A 139 21.20 -49.58 -14.31
N ALA A 140 21.19 -48.24 -14.34
CA ALA A 140 21.66 -47.44 -13.19
C ALA A 140 20.57 -47.10 -12.14
N ILE A 141 19.28 -47.36 -12.43
CA ILE A 141 18.17 -46.92 -11.56
C ILE A 141 17.46 -48.08 -10.83
N LYS A 142 17.74 -49.35 -11.18
CA LYS A 142 17.16 -50.53 -10.48
C LYS A 142 17.98 -51.09 -9.33
N GLY A 143 19.15 -50.51 -9.02
CA GLY A 143 20.01 -50.94 -7.90
C GLY A 143 19.68 -50.35 -6.52
N ILE A 144 18.73 -49.41 -6.42
CA ILE A 144 18.42 -48.69 -5.16
C ILE A 144 17.10 -49.16 -4.51
N LEU A 145 16.31 -50.01 -5.18
CA LEU A 145 14.96 -50.36 -4.71
C LEU A 145 14.79 -51.72 -4.00
N GLN A 146 15.86 -52.41 -3.62
CA GLN A 146 15.74 -53.70 -2.91
C GLN A 146 16.68 -53.89 -1.71
N THR A 147 16.92 -52.83 -0.93
CA THR A 147 17.46 -52.96 0.44
C THR A 147 16.77 -51.98 1.39
N SER A 148 15.54 -52.28 1.81
CA SER A 148 14.93 -51.67 3.01
C SER A 148 13.63 -52.38 3.45
N SER A 149 13.73 -53.65 3.80
CA SER A 149 12.79 -54.31 4.72
C SER A 149 13.20 -54.09 6.19
N GLY A 150 13.65 -52.87 6.50
CA GLY A 150 13.68 -52.31 7.84
C GLY A 150 12.69 -51.17 7.86
N ILE A 151 11.44 -51.43 8.26
CA ILE A 151 10.44 -50.39 8.49
C ILE A 151 11.02 -49.46 9.56
N ASN A 152 11.56 -48.33 9.10
CA ASN A 152 12.13 -47.31 9.94
C ASN A 152 10.98 -46.74 10.78
N ARG A 153 10.89 -47.13 12.06
CA ARG A 153 9.84 -46.68 13.00
C ARG A 153 9.75 -45.14 13.09
N ASN A 154 10.76 -44.42 12.61
CA ASN A 154 10.78 -42.96 12.49
C ASN A 154 9.82 -42.37 11.44
N SER A 155 9.24 -43.17 10.53
CA SER A 155 8.28 -42.66 9.54
C SER A 155 6.92 -42.28 10.14
N LEU A 156 6.56 -42.80 11.32
CA LEU A 156 5.27 -42.52 11.96
C LEU A 156 5.23 -41.11 12.59
N ASP A 157 6.40 -40.54 12.88
CA ASP A 157 6.56 -39.28 13.63
C ASP A 157 6.70 -38.03 12.75
N GLN A 158 6.49 -38.15 11.44
CA GLN A 158 6.57 -37.03 10.51
C GLN A 158 5.21 -36.70 9.89
N TYR A 159 4.98 -35.41 9.64
CA TYR A 159 3.84 -34.87 8.94
C TYR A 159 4.29 -34.36 7.57
N LEU A 160 3.81 -34.99 6.50
CA LEU A 160 4.07 -34.55 5.14
C LEU A 160 3.12 -33.42 4.77
N VAL A 161 3.68 -32.23 4.49
CA VAL A 161 2.88 -31.07 4.08
C VAL A 161 2.62 -31.09 2.57
N LEU A 162 3.68 -31.11 1.76
CA LEU A 162 3.65 -31.21 0.29
C LEU A 162 5.07 -31.48 -0.22
N GLY A 163 5.24 -32.22 -1.32
CA GLY A 163 6.53 -32.51 -1.93
C GLY A 163 7.54 -33.11 -0.94
N ASN A 164 8.66 -32.42 -0.72
CA ASN A 164 9.69 -32.81 0.24
C ASN A 164 9.61 -32.02 1.56
N LEU A 165 8.56 -31.22 1.77
CA LEU A 165 8.38 -30.50 3.04
C LEU A 165 7.75 -31.44 4.07
N THR A 166 8.60 -32.09 4.86
CA THR A 166 8.21 -32.87 6.04
C THR A 166 8.50 -32.09 7.31
N LEU A 167 7.56 -32.15 8.26
CA LEU A 167 7.68 -31.54 9.59
C LEU A 167 7.60 -32.63 10.66
N PRO A 168 8.03 -32.38 11.91
CA PRO A 168 7.63 -33.21 13.05
C PRO A 168 6.10 -33.29 13.16
N ARG A 169 5.56 -34.25 13.91
CA ARG A 169 4.12 -34.24 14.22
C ARG A 169 3.68 -32.89 14.81
N PRO A 170 2.48 -32.41 14.45
CA PRO A 170 1.98 -31.10 14.87
C PRO A 170 1.87 -31.01 16.40
N PRO A 171 2.17 -29.83 16.99
CA PRO A 171 1.95 -29.62 18.41
C PRO A 171 0.44 -29.68 18.75
N PRO A 172 0.06 -29.90 20.03
CA PRO A 172 -1.33 -30.10 20.42
C PRO A 172 -2.29 -29.02 19.92
N GLU A 173 -1.85 -27.76 19.82
CA GLU A 173 -2.72 -26.66 19.37
C GLU A 173 -3.01 -26.68 17.86
N LEU A 174 -2.24 -27.43 17.08
CA LEU A 174 -2.40 -27.55 15.62
C LEU A 174 -2.79 -28.97 15.18
N LYS A 175 -2.76 -29.95 16.11
CA LYS A 175 -2.91 -31.37 15.80
C LYS A 175 -4.20 -31.68 15.06
N GLU A 176 -5.35 -31.33 15.62
CA GLU A 176 -6.66 -31.60 15.03
C GLU A 176 -6.76 -31.02 13.61
N ARG A 177 -6.34 -29.76 13.45
CA ARG A 177 -6.40 -29.06 12.17
C ARG A 177 -5.47 -29.69 11.12
N ALA A 178 -4.26 -30.05 11.51
CA ALA A 178 -3.29 -30.69 10.63
C ALA A 178 -3.74 -32.10 10.22
N GLU A 179 -4.29 -32.88 11.16
CA GLU A 179 -4.84 -34.23 10.88
C GLU A 179 -6.04 -34.16 9.93
N GLN A 180 -6.94 -33.19 10.11
CA GLN A 180 -8.07 -32.95 9.19
C GLN A 180 -7.62 -32.64 7.76
N LEU A 181 -6.49 -31.95 7.60
CA LEU A 181 -5.96 -31.53 6.30
C LEU A 181 -4.98 -32.54 5.69
N GLU A 182 -4.56 -33.57 6.43
CA GLU A 182 -3.48 -34.47 6.01
C GLU A 182 -3.83 -35.23 4.72
N GLN A 183 -5.04 -35.74 4.62
CA GLN A 183 -5.49 -36.44 3.42
C GLN A 183 -5.63 -35.48 2.23
N ASP A 184 -6.25 -34.31 2.44
CA ASP A 184 -6.42 -33.30 1.38
C ASP A 184 -5.08 -32.81 0.81
N LEU A 185 -4.06 -32.68 1.66
CA LEU A 185 -2.69 -32.31 1.26
C LEU A 185 -1.98 -33.45 0.50
N LYS A 186 -2.15 -34.70 0.92
CA LYS A 186 -1.67 -35.87 0.17
C LYS A 186 -2.33 -35.97 -1.20
N ASP A 187 -3.64 -35.75 -1.28
CA ASP A 187 -4.38 -35.75 -2.54
C ASP A 187 -3.87 -34.64 -3.46
N LEU A 188 -3.62 -33.44 -2.92
CA LEU A 188 -3.00 -32.35 -3.68
C LEU A 188 -1.58 -32.73 -4.17
N ASP A 189 -0.73 -33.35 -3.32
CA ASP A 189 0.63 -33.75 -3.72
C ASP A 189 0.64 -34.82 -4.81
N ASN A 190 -0.30 -35.77 -4.74
CA ASN A 190 -0.43 -36.87 -5.71
C ASN A 190 -1.16 -36.47 -6.99
N ARG A 191 -1.92 -35.37 -6.97
CA ARG A 191 -2.71 -34.92 -8.12
C ARG A 191 -1.87 -34.72 -9.38
N ASN A 192 -2.24 -35.36 -10.48
CA ASN A 192 -1.67 -35.06 -11.77
C ASN A 192 -2.29 -33.78 -12.33
N MET A 193 -1.52 -32.70 -12.37
CA MET A 193 -2.01 -31.43 -12.88
C MET A 193 -2.22 -31.45 -14.40
N ASP A 194 -1.69 -32.45 -15.12
CA ASP A 194 -1.94 -32.67 -16.55
C ASP A 194 -3.34 -33.11 -16.93
N GLU A 195 -4.06 -33.65 -15.97
CA GLU A 195 -5.44 -34.12 -16.17
C GLU A 195 -6.47 -33.03 -15.91
N LEU A 196 -6.04 -31.79 -15.65
CA LEU A 196 -6.97 -30.69 -15.38
C LEU A 196 -7.89 -30.44 -16.58
N PRO A 197 -9.22 -30.51 -16.38
CA PRO A 197 -10.17 -30.35 -17.47
C PRO A 197 -10.09 -28.92 -18.02
N ASN A 198 -10.22 -28.80 -19.34
CA ASN A 198 -10.42 -27.54 -20.06
C ASN A 198 -9.42 -26.44 -19.69
N ARG A 199 -8.11 -26.74 -19.77
CA ARG A 199 -7.05 -25.73 -19.57
C ARG A 199 -7.27 -24.54 -20.53
N PRO A 200 -7.57 -23.34 -20.01
CA PRO A 200 -7.85 -22.16 -20.85
C PRO A 200 -6.68 -21.72 -21.74
N ILE A 201 -5.46 -22.07 -21.34
CA ILE A 201 -4.19 -21.69 -21.98
C ILE A 201 -3.34 -22.95 -22.05
N THR A 202 -3.12 -23.43 -23.26
CA THR A 202 -2.21 -24.53 -23.58
C THR A 202 -0.89 -24.02 -24.14
N ASP A 203 -0.91 -22.86 -24.81
CA ASP A 203 0.25 -22.18 -25.36
C ASP A 203 0.25 -20.72 -24.92
N LEU A 204 1.24 -20.36 -24.09
CA LEU A 204 1.37 -19.03 -23.53
C LEU A 204 1.62 -17.95 -24.60
N ASN A 205 2.36 -18.28 -25.67
CA ASN A 205 2.65 -17.34 -26.74
C ASN A 205 1.41 -17.06 -27.58
N VAL A 206 0.66 -18.09 -27.95
CA VAL A 206 -0.58 -17.95 -28.70
C VAL A 206 -1.62 -17.18 -27.88
N SER A 207 -1.83 -17.56 -26.62
CA SER A 207 -2.78 -16.87 -25.75
C SER A 207 -2.39 -15.42 -25.50
N PHE A 208 -1.08 -15.13 -25.40
CA PHE A 208 -0.60 -13.76 -25.22
C PHE A 208 -0.82 -12.90 -26.46
N ARG A 209 -0.53 -13.42 -27.65
CA ARG A 209 -0.83 -12.72 -28.92
C ARG A 209 -2.32 -12.43 -29.05
N ASN A 210 -3.17 -13.40 -28.72
CA ASN A 210 -4.63 -13.20 -28.72
C ASN A 210 -5.05 -12.11 -27.74
N PHE A 211 -4.46 -12.08 -26.54
CA PHE A 211 -4.69 -11.02 -25.57
C PHE A 211 -4.24 -9.66 -26.09
N GLN A 212 -3.05 -9.56 -26.70
CA GLN A 212 -2.56 -8.31 -27.30
C GLN A 212 -3.56 -7.77 -28.32
N THR A 213 -4.01 -8.61 -29.26
CA THR A 213 -5.00 -8.22 -30.27
C THR A 213 -6.31 -7.74 -29.65
N GLN A 214 -6.81 -8.44 -28.63
CA GLN A 214 -8.06 -8.06 -27.94
C GLN A 214 -7.90 -6.75 -27.17
N GLU A 215 -6.81 -6.59 -26.44
CA GLU A 215 -6.53 -5.39 -25.65
C GLU A 215 -6.43 -4.18 -26.58
N GLN A 216 -5.67 -4.27 -27.67
CA GLN A 216 -5.60 -3.20 -28.67
C GLN A 216 -6.96 -2.82 -29.23
N ALA A 217 -7.82 -3.80 -29.55
CA ALA A 217 -9.17 -3.53 -30.04
C ALA A 217 -10.03 -2.79 -29.00
N VAL A 218 -9.90 -3.14 -27.71
CA VAL A 218 -10.59 -2.44 -26.60
C VAL A 218 -10.07 -1.01 -26.47
N TRP A 219 -8.76 -0.80 -26.44
CA TRP A 219 -8.18 0.55 -26.32
C TRP A 219 -8.56 1.45 -27.51
N LYS A 220 -8.52 0.91 -28.73
CA LYS A 220 -8.93 1.63 -29.93
C LYS A 220 -10.41 2.01 -29.89
N SER A 221 -11.28 1.08 -29.50
CA SER A 221 -12.73 1.32 -29.49
C SER A 221 -13.21 2.17 -28.31
N THR A 222 -12.67 1.98 -27.11
CA THR A 222 -13.11 2.67 -25.89
C THR A 222 -12.42 4.02 -25.69
N LEU A 223 -11.11 4.09 -25.97
CA LEU A 223 -10.30 5.26 -25.65
C LEU A 223 -9.83 6.02 -26.89
N GLN A 224 -10.19 5.57 -28.10
CA GLN A 224 -9.77 6.16 -29.37
C GLN A 224 -8.24 6.31 -29.46
N LYS A 225 -7.52 5.39 -28.82
CA LYS A 225 -6.05 5.37 -28.78
C LYS A 225 -5.54 4.07 -29.38
N ASP A 226 -4.69 4.19 -30.39
CA ASP A 226 -3.91 3.05 -30.90
C ASP A 226 -2.72 2.81 -29.98
N VAL A 227 -2.82 1.78 -29.14
CA VAL A 227 -1.74 1.34 -28.26
C VAL A 227 -0.86 0.35 -29.03
N SER A 228 0.45 0.62 -29.06
CA SER A 228 1.41 -0.30 -29.67
C SER A 228 1.39 -1.66 -28.93
N PRO A 229 1.33 -2.81 -29.64
CA PRO A 229 1.33 -4.11 -28.98
C PRO A 229 2.64 -4.39 -28.25
N ALA A 230 3.72 -3.70 -28.60
CA ALA A 230 5.01 -3.76 -27.91
C ALA A 230 4.95 -3.22 -26.47
N LEU A 231 3.92 -2.43 -26.13
CA LEU A 231 3.71 -1.93 -24.76
C LEU A 231 3.07 -2.98 -23.84
N LEU A 232 2.54 -4.06 -24.40
CA LEU A 232 2.00 -5.18 -23.64
C LEU A 232 3.10 -6.22 -23.45
N VAL A 233 3.30 -6.65 -22.21
CA VAL A 233 4.37 -7.56 -21.82
C VAL A 233 3.82 -8.96 -21.69
N ARG A 234 4.54 -10.00 -22.11
CA ARG A 234 4.15 -11.40 -21.93
C ARG A 234 4.48 -11.89 -20.51
N PRO A 235 3.71 -12.81 -19.90
CA PRO A 235 4.16 -13.47 -18.69
C PRO A 235 5.46 -14.24 -18.94
N SER A 236 6.40 -14.15 -18.02
CA SER A 236 7.62 -14.96 -18.03
C SER A 236 7.38 -16.34 -17.39
N GLY A 237 8.28 -17.28 -17.70
CA GLY A 237 8.25 -18.64 -17.16
C GLY A 237 7.41 -19.65 -17.96
N SER A 238 7.47 -20.90 -17.52
CA SER A 238 6.74 -22.02 -18.11
C SER A 238 5.39 -22.25 -17.41
N LEU A 239 4.35 -22.62 -18.19
CA LEU A 239 3.06 -23.08 -17.65
C LEU A 239 3.18 -24.42 -16.90
N ASP A 240 4.25 -25.17 -17.18
CA ASP A 240 4.59 -26.45 -16.54
C ASP A 240 5.35 -26.28 -15.22
N SER A 241 5.70 -25.04 -14.84
CA SER A 241 6.41 -24.80 -13.58
C SER A 241 5.62 -25.29 -12.37
N LEU A 242 6.29 -26.02 -11.48
CA LEU A 242 5.71 -26.49 -10.21
C LEU A 242 5.57 -25.35 -9.17
N LEU A 243 6.37 -24.30 -9.33
CA LEU A 243 6.34 -23.09 -8.51
C LEU A 243 5.91 -21.88 -9.35
N ALA A 244 4.88 -21.17 -8.90
CA ALA A 244 4.48 -19.90 -9.47
C ALA A 244 4.87 -18.73 -8.55
N ASN A 245 5.29 -17.61 -9.13
CA ASN A 245 5.53 -16.37 -8.41
C ASN A 245 4.54 -15.30 -8.89
N ARG A 246 3.82 -14.68 -7.95
CA ARG A 246 2.97 -13.51 -8.22
C ARG A 246 3.49 -12.30 -7.47
N LEU A 247 4.20 -11.44 -8.18
CA LEU A 247 4.56 -10.11 -7.71
C LEU A 247 3.59 -9.10 -8.33
N ASN A 248 3.05 -8.19 -7.51
CA ASN A 248 2.48 -6.95 -8.04
C ASN A 248 3.63 -6.09 -8.53
N GLN A 249 3.53 -5.42 -9.67
CA GLN A 249 4.12 -4.09 -9.72
C GLN A 249 3.18 -3.04 -10.32
N PRO A 250 3.21 -1.84 -9.75
CA PRO A 250 3.16 -0.58 -10.47
C PRO A 250 4.59 -0.01 -10.63
N SER A 251 5.19 -0.10 -11.82
CA SER A 251 6.29 0.79 -12.29
C SER A 251 6.38 0.78 -13.82
N PHE A 252 6.63 1.94 -14.43
CA PHE A 252 6.54 2.25 -15.87
C PHE A 252 7.92 2.50 -16.54
N THR A 253 8.94 1.65 -16.37
CA THR A 253 10.22 1.83 -17.11
C THR A 253 10.99 0.52 -17.30
N THR A 254 11.40 0.24 -18.54
CA THR A 254 12.45 -0.72 -18.96
C THR A 254 13.51 0.05 -19.76
N ASP A 255 14.79 -0.33 -19.63
CA ASP A 255 15.92 0.26 -20.37
C ASP A 255 15.97 -0.24 -21.84
N HIS A 256 15.19 -1.27 -22.16
CA HIS A 256 15.13 -1.88 -23.49
C HIS A 256 13.66 -2.00 -23.93
N THR A 257 13.20 -1.01 -24.68
CA THR A 257 11.83 -0.97 -25.24
C THR A 257 11.61 -2.00 -26.35
N GLU A 258 12.68 -2.61 -26.88
CA GLU A 258 12.66 -3.34 -28.15
C GLU A 258 12.89 -4.87 -28.02
N ASN A 259 13.51 -5.35 -26.94
CA ASN A 259 13.89 -6.76 -26.81
C ASN A 259 12.84 -7.65 -26.12
N GLY A 260 11.77 -7.05 -25.55
CA GLY A 260 10.61 -7.79 -25.05
C GLY A 260 10.88 -8.72 -23.87
N GLU A 261 12.05 -8.62 -23.23
CA GLU A 261 12.44 -9.46 -22.09
C GLU A 261 12.69 -8.58 -20.87
N THR A 262 11.78 -8.62 -19.90
CA THR A 262 11.93 -7.91 -18.63
C THR A 262 11.77 -8.88 -17.47
N ALA A 263 12.88 -9.16 -16.80
CA ALA A 263 12.78 -9.51 -15.41
C ALA A 263 12.24 -8.26 -14.65
N ASP A 264 11.00 -8.40 -14.13
CA ASP A 264 10.21 -7.56 -13.19
C ASP A 264 9.06 -6.70 -13.77
N TYR A 265 7.83 -6.59 -13.20
CA TYR A 265 6.75 -7.49 -12.73
C TYR A 265 5.39 -6.70 -12.80
N SER A 266 5.27 -5.64 -13.61
CA SER A 266 4.07 -4.75 -13.67
C SER A 266 3.03 -5.15 -14.72
N ASN A 267 2.96 -6.44 -15.03
CA ASN A 267 2.28 -6.92 -16.22
C ASN A 267 0.77 -7.13 -16.02
N GLY A 268 -0.05 -6.53 -16.91
CA GLY A 268 -1.50 -6.70 -17.01
C GLY A 268 -1.98 -8.14 -17.29
N CYS A 269 -1.06 -9.09 -17.46
CA CYS A 269 -1.38 -10.49 -17.70
C CYS A 269 -2.00 -11.25 -16.53
N MET A 270 -2.28 -10.63 -15.37
CA MET A 270 -3.06 -11.29 -14.31
C MET A 270 -4.37 -11.87 -14.89
N ALA A 271 -5.09 -11.19 -15.78
CA ALA A 271 -6.31 -11.74 -16.37
C ALA A 271 -6.09 -13.01 -17.21
N MET A 272 -4.93 -13.18 -17.84
CA MET A 272 -4.56 -14.41 -18.54
C MET A 272 -4.08 -15.52 -17.59
N THR A 273 -3.27 -15.18 -16.59
CA THR A 273 -2.56 -16.17 -15.75
C THR A 273 -3.20 -16.41 -14.39
N VAL A 274 -4.34 -15.80 -14.03
CA VAL A 274 -4.92 -16.14 -12.73
C VAL A 274 -5.47 -17.56 -12.74
N SER A 275 -4.76 -18.41 -12.00
CA SER A 275 -5.20 -19.62 -11.29
C SER A 275 -5.80 -20.77 -12.10
N GLN A 276 -6.27 -20.56 -13.32
CA GLN A 276 -7.11 -21.52 -14.03
C GLN A 276 -6.32 -22.47 -14.95
N THR A 277 -5.05 -22.17 -15.22
CA THR A 277 -4.25 -22.82 -16.28
C THR A 277 -2.92 -23.41 -15.80
N GLN A 278 -2.40 -22.96 -14.66
CA GLN A 278 -1.05 -23.30 -14.21
C GLN A 278 -1.00 -24.66 -13.49
N LYS A 279 0.02 -25.46 -13.79
CA LYS A 279 0.33 -26.71 -13.06
C LYS A 279 0.88 -26.49 -11.66
N ALA A 280 1.31 -25.27 -11.35
CA ALA A 280 1.92 -24.95 -10.08
C ALA A 280 1.00 -25.30 -8.90
N LYS A 281 1.45 -26.24 -8.06
CA LYS A 281 0.82 -26.59 -6.78
C LYS A 281 1.25 -25.64 -5.67
N VAL A 282 2.35 -24.91 -5.86
CA VAL A 282 2.90 -23.96 -4.90
C VAL A 282 2.97 -22.59 -5.56
N GLU A 283 2.53 -21.57 -4.84
CA GLU A 283 2.53 -20.21 -5.32
C GLU A 283 3.06 -19.26 -4.25
N ILE A 284 3.99 -18.38 -4.60
CA ILE A 284 4.47 -17.32 -3.71
C ILE A 284 3.84 -15.99 -4.13
N ILE A 285 3.19 -15.32 -3.18
CA ILE A 285 2.56 -14.01 -3.39
C ILE A 285 3.29 -12.94 -2.63
N TRP A 286 3.78 -11.97 -3.38
CA TRP A 286 4.63 -10.91 -2.90
C TRP A 286 3.85 -9.60 -2.71
N GLY A 287 4.00 -9.00 -1.53
CA GLY A 287 3.52 -7.65 -1.25
C GLY A 287 2.08 -7.54 -0.75
N ARG A 288 1.88 -6.66 0.24
CA ARG A 288 0.63 -6.54 1.02
C ARG A 288 -0.63 -6.28 0.20
N LYS A 289 -0.58 -5.40 -0.80
CA LYS A 289 -1.77 -5.04 -1.59
C LYS A 289 -2.35 -6.23 -2.36
N VAL A 290 -1.48 -7.09 -2.93
CA VAL A 290 -1.94 -8.29 -3.63
C VAL A 290 -2.46 -9.33 -2.65
N GLN A 291 -1.78 -9.49 -1.51
CA GLN A 291 -2.24 -10.38 -0.45
C GLN A 291 -3.64 -10.00 0.04
N GLN A 292 -3.88 -8.72 0.32
CA GLN A 292 -5.20 -8.22 0.75
C GLN A 292 -6.27 -8.49 -0.32
N ARG A 293 -5.98 -8.17 -1.59
CA ARG A 293 -6.92 -8.44 -2.68
C ARG A 293 -7.22 -9.93 -2.82
N LEU A 294 -6.19 -10.77 -2.73
CA LEU A 294 -6.33 -12.21 -2.84
C LEU A 294 -7.26 -12.73 -1.74
N ILE A 295 -6.98 -12.39 -0.47
CA ILE A 295 -7.77 -12.77 0.70
C ILE A 295 -9.22 -12.31 0.58
N GLN A 296 -9.46 -11.13 0.01
CA GLN A 296 -10.81 -10.59 -0.18
C GLN A 296 -11.61 -11.28 -1.30
N THR A 297 -10.95 -11.95 -2.25
CA THR A 297 -11.59 -12.41 -3.49
C THR A 297 -11.64 -13.93 -3.63
N ASN A 298 -11.06 -14.70 -2.72
CA ASN A 298 -11.02 -16.15 -2.81
C ASN A 298 -11.12 -16.76 -1.42
N ASP A 299 -11.62 -18.00 -1.37
CA ASP A 299 -11.72 -18.75 -0.13
C ASP A 299 -10.42 -19.51 0.16
N PHE A 300 -9.94 -19.39 1.38
CA PHE A 300 -8.73 -20.03 1.85
C PHE A 300 -8.94 -20.75 3.17
N GLU A 301 -8.21 -21.84 3.30
CA GLU A 301 -7.94 -22.46 4.59
C GLU A 301 -6.51 -22.17 5.00
N VAL A 302 -6.28 -21.96 6.29
CA VAL A 302 -4.97 -21.54 6.78
C VAL A 302 -4.36 -22.65 7.62
N LEU A 303 -3.08 -22.94 7.37
CA LEU A 303 -2.26 -23.85 8.14
C LEU A 303 -0.94 -23.16 8.54
N PRO A 304 -0.81 -22.71 9.79
CA PRO A 304 0.47 -22.25 10.32
C PRO A 304 1.46 -23.42 10.37
N LEU A 305 2.70 -23.18 9.95
CA LEU A 305 3.77 -24.16 10.08
C LEU A 305 4.45 -24.07 11.46
N TRP A 306 5.12 -25.15 11.85
CA TRP A 306 5.79 -25.31 13.14
C TRP A 306 7.23 -25.83 12.96
N GLY A 307 7.96 -25.98 14.08
CA GLY A 307 9.35 -26.39 14.07
C GLY A 307 10.24 -25.35 13.40
N GLU A 308 11.14 -25.78 12.50
CA GLU A 308 12.07 -24.88 11.81
C GLU A 308 11.33 -23.80 10.98
N PHE A 309 10.09 -24.07 10.55
CA PHE A 309 9.24 -23.16 9.78
C PHE A 309 8.27 -22.35 10.63
N GLU A 310 8.46 -22.29 11.95
CA GLU A 310 7.66 -21.41 12.81
C GLU A 310 7.67 -19.96 12.27
N GLY A 311 6.48 -19.38 12.20
CA GLY A 311 6.20 -18.08 11.60
C GLY A 311 5.78 -18.14 10.13
N VAL A 312 5.94 -19.26 9.42
CA VAL A 312 5.41 -19.43 8.06
C VAL A 312 3.95 -19.85 8.11
N ILE A 313 3.13 -19.28 7.22
CA ILE A 313 1.70 -19.59 7.14
C ILE A 313 1.36 -20.01 5.72
N LEU A 314 0.70 -21.15 5.60
CA LEU A 314 0.16 -21.64 4.34
C LEU A 314 -1.27 -21.20 4.16
N MET A 315 -1.57 -20.70 2.98
CA MET A 315 -2.93 -20.45 2.51
C MET A 315 -3.30 -21.50 1.47
N LEU A 316 -4.18 -22.42 1.84
CA LEU A 316 -4.69 -23.49 1.00
C LEU A 316 -5.84 -22.95 0.16
N ALA A 317 -5.61 -22.76 -1.13
CA ALA A 317 -6.60 -22.20 -2.04
C ALA A 317 -7.63 -23.29 -2.39
N ASN A 318 -8.90 -23.04 -2.06
CA ASN A 318 -9.96 -23.98 -2.34
C ASN A 318 -10.13 -24.19 -3.86
N GLU A 319 -10.40 -25.42 -4.27
CA GLU A 319 -10.63 -25.82 -5.66
C GLU A 319 -11.80 -25.06 -6.29
N ARG A 320 -12.83 -24.73 -5.50
CA ARG A 320 -14.01 -23.96 -5.94
C ARG A 320 -13.70 -22.54 -6.42
N ASN A 321 -12.52 -22.01 -6.09
CA ASN A 321 -12.07 -20.72 -6.61
C ASN A 321 -11.74 -20.77 -8.11
N CYS A 322 -11.64 -21.96 -8.69
CA CYS A 322 -11.30 -22.17 -10.10
C CYS A 322 -12.56 -22.44 -10.94
N ARG A 323 -12.65 -21.86 -12.15
CA ARG A 323 -13.78 -22.10 -13.07
C ARG A 323 -13.84 -23.54 -13.59
N ASN A 324 -12.69 -24.18 -13.73
CA ASN A 324 -12.53 -25.60 -14.04
C ASN A 324 -12.27 -26.42 -12.75
N SER A 325 -13.03 -26.12 -11.69
CA SER A 325 -12.97 -26.85 -10.43
C SER A 325 -13.26 -28.34 -10.66
N ASP A 326 -12.49 -29.18 -9.98
CA ASP A 326 -12.67 -30.63 -9.96
C ASP A 326 -13.20 -31.07 -8.60
N ALA A 327 -14.42 -31.60 -8.56
CA ALA A 327 -15.09 -31.94 -7.31
C ALA A 327 -14.36 -33.02 -6.48
N GLN A 328 -13.40 -33.74 -7.07
CA GLN A 328 -12.60 -34.75 -6.36
C GLN A 328 -11.58 -34.14 -5.41
N PHE A 329 -11.21 -32.87 -5.59
CA PHE A 329 -10.16 -32.22 -4.82
C PHE A 329 -10.70 -31.02 -4.04
N ARG A 330 -10.32 -30.91 -2.77
CA ARG A 330 -10.67 -29.74 -1.95
C ARG A 330 -9.81 -28.52 -2.23
N PHE A 331 -8.52 -28.73 -2.50
CA PHE A 331 -7.55 -27.65 -2.71
C PHE A 331 -6.92 -27.73 -4.09
N ARG A 332 -6.67 -26.55 -4.68
CA ARG A 332 -5.97 -26.40 -5.95
C ARG A 332 -4.47 -26.27 -5.78
N ARG A 333 -4.05 -25.56 -4.73
CA ARG A 333 -2.65 -25.16 -4.51
C ARG A 333 -2.43 -24.64 -3.08
N VAL A 334 -1.16 -24.63 -2.68
CA VAL A 334 -0.64 -23.97 -1.49
C VAL A 334 -0.08 -22.61 -1.87
N ILE A 335 -0.47 -21.58 -1.13
CA ILE A 335 -0.02 -20.21 -1.31
C ILE A 335 0.81 -19.77 -0.10
N LEU A 336 1.98 -19.19 -0.39
CA LEU A 336 2.92 -18.65 0.58
C LEU A 336 2.97 -17.13 0.45
N LEU A 337 2.79 -16.43 1.57
CA LEU A 337 2.84 -14.97 1.59
C LEU A 337 4.25 -14.48 1.88
N SER A 338 4.71 -13.56 1.03
CA SER A 338 6.07 -13.06 1.01
C SER A 338 6.11 -11.54 1.07
N CYS A 339 7.09 -10.95 1.74
CA CYS A 339 7.29 -9.51 1.73
C CYS A 339 7.77 -9.06 0.35
N HIS A 340 7.32 -7.90 -0.12
CA HIS A 340 7.79 -7.36 -1.42
C HIS A 340 9.32 -7.28 -1.45
N PRO A 341 10.02 -7.67 -2.54
CA PRO A 341 11.48 -7.65 -2.59
C PRO A 341 12.07 -6.28 -2.25
N GLN A 342 11.42 -5.20 -2.70
CA GLN A 342 11.83 -3.84 -2.35
C GLN A 342 11.84 -3.55 -0.85
N ASN A 343 10.95 -4.18 -0.06
CA ASN A 343 10.96 -4.03 1.40
C ASN A 343 12.23 -4.63 2.01
N MET A 344 12.82 -5.66 1.39
CA MET A 344 14.03 -6.33 1.89
C MET A 344 15.28 -5.46 1.81
N PHE A 345 15.31 -4.44 0.94
CA PHE A 345 16.42 -3.47 0.92
C PHE A 345 16.54 -2.72 2.24
N TYR A 346 15.41 -2.38 2.86
CA TYR A 346 15.35 -1.60 4.09
C TYR A 346 15.42 -2.44 5.37
N GLN A 347 15.27 -3.77 5.26
CA GLN A 347 15.44 -4.65 6.41
C GLN A 347 16.91 -4.71 6.82
N ARG A 348 17.20 -4.87 8.11
CA ARG A 348 18.56 -5.16 8.58
C ARG A 348 18.90 -6.63 8.28
N LYS A 349 20.19 -6.94 8.19
CA LYS A 349 20.65 -8.33 8.21
C LYS A 349 20.08 -9.04 9.43
N ASN A 350 19.68 -10.29 9.26
CA ASN A 350 19.11 -11.13 10.31
C ASN A 350 17.89 -10.51 11.03
N SER A 351 17.17 -9.57 10.38
CA SER A 351 15.88 -9.13 10.93
C SER A 351 14.88 -10.28 10.91
N GLU A 352 13.93 -10.28 11.85
CA GLU A 352 12.87 -11.30 11.88
C GLU A 352 12.13 -11.43 10.55
N VAL A 353 11.93 -10.29 9.87
CA VAL A 353 11.30 -10.24 8.54
C VAL A 353 12.16 -10.96 7.51
N ALA A 354 13.47 -10.72 7.49
CA ALA A 354 14.40 -11.35 6.54
C ALA A 354 14.57 -12.86 6.79
N ILE A 355 14.67 -13.27 8.06
CA ILE A 355 14.71 -14.69 8.44
C ILE A 355 13.42 -15.40 8.03
N ARG A 356 12.26 -14.79 8.31
CA ARG A 356 10.96 -15.33 7.88
C ARG A 356 10.88 -15.43 6.37
N GLN A 357 11.40 -14.43 5.65
CA GLN A 357 11.45 -14.41 4.20
C GLN A 357 12.25 -15.61 3.63
N ASP A 358 13.40 -15.94 4.21
CA ASP A 358 14.17 -17.13 3.85
C ASP A 358 13.41 -18.43 4.15
N LYS A 359 12.75 -18.52 5.32
CA LYS A 359 11.91 -19.68 5.66
C LYS A 359 10.79 -19.90 4.65
N VAL A 360 10.15 -18.82 4.16
CA VAL A 360 9.12 -18.89 3.12
C VAL A 360 9.68 -19.45 1.81
N MET A 361 10.86 -18.98 1.37
CA MET A 361 11.50 -19.52 0.16
C MET A 361 11.91 -20.98 0.33
N MET A 362 12.45 -21.33 1.50
CA MET A 362 12.85 -22.70 1.81
C MET A 362 11.65 -23.65 1.84
N ALA A 363 10.53 -23.24 2.44
CA ALA A 363 9.30 -24.01 2.44
C ALA A 363 8.80 -24.24 1.01
N ALA A 364 8.75 -23.18 0.19
CA ALA A 364 8.34 -23.27 -1.20
C ALA A 364 9.21 -24.25 -2.01
N ALA A 365 10.53 -24.14 -1.88
CA ALA A 365 11.49 -25.00 -2.57
C ALA A 365 11.29 -26.48 -2.19
N ARG A 366 11.18 -26.78 -0.89
CA ARG A 366 10.92 -28.16 -0.43
C ARG A 366 9.57 -28.69 -0.92
N MET A 367 8.52 -27.88 -0.92
CA MET A 367 7.20 -28.27 -1.44
C MET A 367 7.20 -28.61 -2.92
N VAL A 368 8.10 -28.04 -3.72
CA VAL A 368 8.30 -28.39 -5.14
C VAL A 368 9.45 -29.38 -5.35
N ARG A 369 9.72 -30.21 -4.34
CA ARG A 369 10.75 -31.27 -4.37
C ARG A 369 12.16 -30.76 -4.70
N ASN A 370 12.47 -29.54 -4.25
CA ASN A 370 13.71 -28.82 -4.53
C ASN A 370 14.01 -28.65 -6.03
N CYS A 371 12.98 -28.61 -6.89
CA CYS A 371 13.17 -28.38 -8.33
C CYS A 371 13.64 -26.95 -8.65
N VAL A 372 13.66 -26.05 -7.66
CA VAL A 372 14.16 -24.68 -7.78
C VAL A 372 15.38 -24.54 -6.88
N PRO A 373 16.52 -24.05 -7.40
CA PRO A 373 17.71 -23.85 -6.60
C PRO A 373 17.43 -22.81 -5.51
N LEU A 374 17.70 -23.19 -4.26
CA LEU A 374 17.58 -22.32 -3.10
C LEU A 374 18.95 -21.85 -2.66
N VAL A 375 19.13 -20.53 -2.60
CA VAL A 375 20.29 -19.94 -1.92
C VAL A 375 19.92 -19.78 -0.45
N GLN A 376 20.57 -20.54 0.43
CA GLN A 376 20.36 -20.43 1.88
C GLN A 376 20.68 -19.01 2.35
N ASP A 377 19.93 -18.52 3.34
CA ASP A 377 20.14 -17.23 4.00
C ASP A 377 20.25 -16.05 3.02
N TYR A 378 19.55 -16.12 1.88
CA TYR A 378 19.67 -15.10 0.85
C TYR A 378 19.21 -13.74 1.37
N TYR A 379 18.10 -13.70 2.11
CA TYR A 379 17.51 -12.50 2.68
C TYR A 379 18.09 -12.06 4.00
N SER A 380 18.24 -12.99 4.94
CA SER A 380 18.86 -12.74 6.24
C SER A 380 20.29 -12.23 6.11
N GLU A 381 21.11 -12.81 5.21
CA GLU A 381 22.48 -12.36 4.96
C GLU A 381 22.62 -11.34 3.83
N LYS A 382 21.51 -10.91 3.23
CA LYS A 382 21.49 -9.92 2.15
C LYS A 382 22.44 -10.30 0.99
N LYS A 383 22.45 -11.57 0.58
CA LYS A 383 23.43 -12.10 -0.39
C LYS A 383 23.36 -11.44 -1.76
N TRP A 384 22.23 -10.84 -2.15
CA TRP A 384 22.14 -10.05 -3.39
C TRP A 384 23.10 -8.86 -3.42
N TYR A 385 23.56 -8.36 -2.28
CA TYR A 385 24.47 -7.22 -2.22
C TYR A 385 25.82 -7.48 -2.88
N SER A 386 26.25 -8.73 -3.02
CA SER A 386 27.45 -9.05 -3.80
C SER A 386 27.27 -8.73 -5.29
N CYS A 387 26.03 -8.72 -5.77
CA CYS A 387 25.66 -8.48 -7.15
C CYS A 387 25.14 -7.07 -7.40
N VAL A 388 24.91 -6.29 -6.33
CA VAL A 388 24.41 -4.92 -6.43
C VAL A 388 25.59 -3.96 -6.68
N PRO A 389 25.54 -3.09 -7.71
CA PRO A 389 26.60 -2.12 -7.99
C PRO A 389 26.93 -1.25 -6.77
N ALA A 390 28.22 -0.93 -6.60
CA ALA A 390 28.77 -0.21 -5.44
C ALA A 390 28.00 1.08 -5.05
N ARG A 391 27.30 1.71 -6.00
CA ARG A 391 26.46 2.90 -5.76
C ARG A 391 25.33 2.67 -4.75
N PHE A 392 24.56 1.60 -4.87
CA PHE A 392 23.46 1.32 -3.93
C PHE A 392 23.98 0.96 -2.53
N LYS A 393 25.14 0.29 -2.45
CA LYS A 393 25.85 0.07 -1.18
C LYS A 393 26.27 1.39 -0.53
N THR A 394 26.67 2.37 -1.34
CA THR A 394 27.00 3.72 -0.88
C THR A 394 25.77 4.48 -0.40
N ASP A 395 24.63 4.35 -1.09
CA ASP A 395 23.40 5.05 -0.71
C ASP A 395 22.76 4.48 0.57
N GLU A 396 22.84 3.17 0.81
CA GLU A 396 22.45 2.59 2.11
C GLU A 396 23.39 3.05 3.24
N LEU A 397 24.72 3.06 3.02
CA LEU A 397 25.67 3.57 4.02
C LEU A 397 25.41 5.04 4.34
N ARG A 398 25.02 5.87 3.35
CA ARG A 398 24.61 7.26 3.57
C ARG A 398 23.31 7.38 4.35
N LEU A 399 22.31 6.54 4.06
CA LEU A 399 21.05 6.53 4.81
C LEU A 399 21.25 6.07 6.26
N LEU A 400 22.11 5.06 6.46
CA LEU A 400 22.51 4.58 7.78
C LEU A 400 23.31 5.65 8.54
N ALA A 401 24.27 6.30 7.87
CA ALA A 401 25.06 7.39 8.42
C ALA A 401 24.18 8.58 8.82
N ARG A 402 23.23 9.00 7.97
CA ARG A 402 22.26 10.06 8.33
C ARG A 402 21.43 9.67 9.55
N GLY A 403 20.97 8.43 9.63
CA GLY A 403 20.25 7.93 10.81
C GLY A 403 21.10 7.89 12.09
N LEU A 404 22.42 7.80 11.97
CA LEU A 404 23.37 7.87 13.09
C LEU A 404 23.78 9.31 13.42
N GLU A 405 23.94 10.18 12.43
CA GLU A 405 24.23 11.62 12.59
C GLU A 405 23.07 12.34 13.28
N THR A 406 21.83 11.92 12.99
CA THR A 406 20.63 12.43 13.66
C THR A 406 20.62 12.08 15.16
N LYS A 407 21.42 11.08 15.59
CA LYS A 407 21.66 10.78 17.01
C LYS A 407 22.84 11.54 17.62
N GLN A 408 23.74 12.11 16.82
CA GLN A 408 24.94 12.80 17.31
C GLN A 408 24.76 14.31 17.47
N GLN A 409 23.73 14.93 16.88
CA GLN A 409 23.45 16.37 17.05
C GLN A 409 22.56 16.67 18.27
N ALA A 410 22.95 16.18 19.45
CA ALA A 410 22.52 16.78 20.71
C ALA A 410 23.45 18.00 21.01
N PRO A 411 22.92 19.10 21.59
CA PRO A 411 23.72 20.30 21.85
C PRO A 411 24.86 20.01 22.85
N PRO A 412 25.95 20.81 22.82
CA PRO A 412 27.17 20.51 23.56
C PRO A 412 26.94 20.58 25.07
N LEU A 413 27.39 19.52 25.75
CA LEU A 413 27.35 19.30 27.19
C LEU A 413 28.14 20.37 27.95
N THR A 414 27.46 21.09 28.86
CA THR A 414 28.11 21.74 30.00
C THR A 414 28.33 20.69 31.09
N ILE A 415 29.60 20.56 31.46
CA ILE A 415 30.18 19.62 32.42
C ILE A 415 29.60 19.83 33.82
N LEU A 416 29.12 18.76 34.47
CA LEU A 416 29.61 18.28 35.78
C LEU A 416 28.95 16.93 36.18
N SER A 417 29.84 15.93 36.33
CA SER A 417 29.82 14.78 37.24
C SER A 417 28.69 13.72 37.23
N ARG A 418 29.07 12.56 36.68
CA ARG A 418 29.26 11.26 37.37
C ARG A 418 28.04 10.35 37.62
N ASP A 419 27.93 9.41 36.67
CA ASP A 419 27.78 7.95 36.78
C ASP A 419 26.49 7.28 37.32
N GLU A 420 25.98 6.49 36.37
CA GLU A 420 25.41 5.14 36.45
C GLU A 420 23.90 4.96 36.63
N ASN A 421 23.35 4.30 35.60
CA ASN A 421 21.98 3.85 35.36
C ASN A 421 20.97 4.90 34.90
N THR A 422 20.80 5.02 33.58
CA THR A 422 19.53 5.50 33.03
C THR A 422 19.16 4.76 31.76
N SER A 423 18.15 3.89 31.94
CA SER A 423 17.19 3.41 30.96
C SER A 423 16.94 4.41 29.83
N SER A 424 17.04 3.97 28.58
CA SER A 424 16.63 4.71 27.40
C SER A 424 15.21 5.23 27.60
N GLN A 425 15.08 6.54 27.77
CA GLN A 425 13.80 7.24 27.83
C GLN A 425 13.12 7.10 26.46
N SER A 426 12.01 6.38 26.45
CA SER A 426 10.88 6.68 25.57
C SER A 426 10.62 8.17 25.70
N GLU A 427 10.45 8.89 24.59
CA GLU A 427 9.69 10.13 24.62
C GLU A 427 8.39 9.81 25.37
N LEU A 428 8.25 10.33 26.58
CA LEU A 428 7.08 10.14 27.41
C LEU A 428 5.98 10.96 26.75
N THR A 429 5.34 10.39 25.73
CA THR A 429 4.00 10.81 25.33
C THR A 429 3.17 10.82 26.60
N SER A 430 2.50 11.95 26.88
CA SER A 430 1.60 12.05 28.03
C SER A 430 0.64 10.86 27.93
N PRO A 431 0.28 10.18 29.04
CA PRO A 431 -0.71 9.11 29.02
C PRO A 431 -2.02 9.51 28.32
N TRP A 432 -2.31 10.82 28.22
CA TRP A 432 -3.47 11.36 27.52
C TRP A 432 -3.32 11.51 26.00
N ASP A 433 -2.09 11.43 25.45
CA ASP A 433 -1.87 11.55 24.01
C ASP A 433 -2.53 10.41 23.21
N ILE A 434 -2.82 9.26 23.87
CA ILE A 434 -3.56 8.15 23.26
C ILE A 434 -5.02 8.48 22.95
N PHE A 435 -5.60 9.48 23.63
CA PHE A 435 -6.98 9.93 23.43
C PHE A 435 -7.09 11.05 22.40
N PHE A 436 -5.98 11.45 21.78
CA PHE A 436 -5.99 12.42 20.71
C PHE A 436 -5.69 11.76 19.37
N SER A 437 -6.43 12.18 18.36
CA SER A 437 -6.10 11.85 16.98
C SER A 437 -4.74 12.45 16.62
N LYS A 438 -3.96 11.66 15.87
CA LYS A 438 -2.68 12.10 15.30
C LYS A 438 -2.82 13.37 14.46
N TYR A 439 -3.98 13.59 13.84
CA TYR A 439 -4.26 14.75 13.01
C TYR A 439 -5.44 15.55 13.59
N PRO A 440 -5.37 16.90 13.58
CA PRO A 440 -6.48 17.73 14.02
C PRO A 440 -7.68 17.58 13.11
N HIS A 441 -8.87 17.81 13.66
CA HIS A 441 -10.10 17.87 12.85
C HIS A 441 -10.07 19.08 11.92
N SER A 442 -10.33 18.85 10.64
CA SER A 442 -10.51 19.94 9.67
C SER A 442 -11.71 20.82 10.04
N ASN A 443 -11.74 22.07 9.55
CA ASN A 443 -12.90 22.94 9.75
C ASN A 443 -14.20 22.33 9.18
N ASN A 444 -14.12 21.55 8.10
CA ASN A 444 -15.27 20.79 7.59
C ASN A 444 -15.69 19.63 8.51
N THR A 445 -14.73 18.94 9.10
CA THR A 445 -14.99 17.87 10.08
C THR A 445 -15.65 18.46 11.34
N LEU A 446 -15.11 19.55 11.87
CA LEU A 446 -15.68 20.24 13.04
C LEU A 446 -17.14 20.66 12.81
N ARG A 447 -17.51 21.16 11.61
CA ARG A 447 -18.91 21.49 11.31
C ARG A 447 -19.86 20.30 11.42
N LYS A 448 -19.38 19.09 11.16
CA LYS A 448 -20.17 17.85 11.24
C LYS A 448 -20.25 17.35 12.68
N LEU A 449 -19.17 17.46 13.46
CA LEU A 449 -19.07 16.93 14.82
C LEU A 449 -19.70 17.83 15.89
N ILE A 450 -19.63 19.16 15.71
CA ILE A 450 -20.12 20.10 16.73
C ILE A 450 -21.63 19.97 17.02
N PRO A 451 -22.53 19.86 16.03
CA PRO A 451 -23.97 19.77 16.32
C PRO A 451 -24.36 18.51 17.13
N PRO A 452 -23.90 17.29 16.78
CA PRO A 452 -24.11 16.11 17.61
C PRO A 452 -23.48 16.22 19.01
N ALA A 453 -22.28 16.78 19.14
CA ALA A 453 -21.64 16.99 20.44
C ALA A 453 -22.45 17.94 21.34
N LEU A 454 -22.97 19.04 20.79
CA LEU A 454 -23.84 19.96 21.52
C LEU A 454 -25.17 19.31 21.93
N ASP A 455 -25.72 18.44 21.10
CA ASP A 455 -26.94 17.71 21.44
C ASP A 455 -26.71 16.71 22.56
N ALA A 456 -25.61 15.96 22.51
CA ALA A 456 -25.20 15.04 23.57
C ALA A 456 -25.01 15.76 24.91
N LEU A 457 -24.39 16.94 24.92
CA LEU A 457 -24.24 17.74 26.14
C LEU A 457 -25.57 18.26 26.71
N LYS A 458 -26.60 18.48 25.88
CA LYS A 458 -27.93 18.89 26.40
C LYS A 458 -28.64 17.77 27.14
N ASN A 459 -28.40 16.52 26.73
CA ASN A 459 -29.10 15.34 27.24
C ASN A 459 -28.31 14.61 28.34
N CYS A 460 -27.14 15.12 28.72
CA CYS A 460 -26.28 14.52 29.73
C CYS A 460 -26.52 15.19 31.09
N ASP A 461 -26.83 14.40 32.12
CA ASP A 461 -26.90 14.88 33.51
C ASP A 461 -25.52 15.36 33.98
N HIS A 462 -25.49 16.40 34.82
CA HIS A 462 -24.28 17.20 35.12
C HIS A 462 -23.02 16.41 35.53
N SER A 463 -21.86 16.99 35.18
CA SER A 463 -20.54 16.41 34.87
C SER A 463 -19.72 15.73 35.98
N ASP A 464 -20.28 15.38 37.13
CA ASP A 464 -19.47 14.92 38.26
C ASP A 464 -18.86 13.51 38.05
N SER A 465 -19.25 12.83 36.97
CA SER A 465 -18.79 11.49 36.62
C SER A 465 -17.58 11.45 35.68
N TRP A 466 -17.17 12.55 35.04
CA TRP A 466 -16.09 12.52 34.04
C TRP A 466 -14.71 12.55 34.69
N ARG A 467 -13.98 11.44 34.59
CA ARG A 467 -12.61 11.31 35.13
C ARG A 467 -11.58 11.19 34.01
N LEU A 468 -11.93 10.52 32.92
CA LEU A 468 -11.09 10.30 31.74
C LEU A 468 -11.87 10.61 30.44
N PRO A 469 -11.19 10.81 29.30
CA PRO A 469 -11.86 11.06 28.02
C PRO A 469 -12.92 10.02 27.62
N PRO A 470 -12.75 8.70 27.87
CA PRO A 470 -13.78 7.71 27.58
C PRO A 470 -15.08 7.87 28.38
N ASP A 471 -15.10 8.67 29.44
CA ASP A 471 -16.31 8.96 30.22
C ASP A 471 -17.18 10.03 29.53
N LEU A 472 -16.66 10.71 28.50
CA LEU A 472 -17.40 11.68 27.72
C LEU A 472 -18.43 10.98 26.82
N PRO A 473 -19.59 11.58 26.56
CA PRO A 473 -20.51 11.07 25.55
C PRO A 473 -19.81 10.90 24.19
N ASP A 474 -20.06 9.80 23.47
CA ASP A 474 -19.36 9.48 22.22
C ASP A 474 -19.24 10.66 21.23
N PRO A 475 -20.30 11.46 20.98
CA PRO A 475 -20.20 12.60 20.07
C PRO A 475 -19.25 13.71 20.57
N VAL A 476 -19.14 13.87 21.89
CA VAL A 476 -18.22 14.83 22.53
C VAL A 476 -16.79 14.28 22.48
N LEU A 477 -16.60 12.98 22.73
CA LEU A 477 -15.30 12.33 22.62
C LEU A 477 -14.75 12.42 21.20
N GLU A 478 -15.54 12.08 20.18
CA GLU A 478 -15.13 12.16 18.77
C GLU A 478 -14.69 13.59 18.40
N TRP A 479 -15.41 14.62 18.86
CA TRP A 479 -14.98 16.00 18.71
C TRP A 479 -13.66 16.30 19.45
N PHE A 480 -13.54 15.83 20.70
CA PHE A 480 -12.42 16.08 21.60
C PHE A 480 -11.10 15.50 21.07
N GLU A 481 -11.14 14.31 20.48
CA GLU A 481 -9.97 13.61 19.93
C GLU A 481 -9.17 14.47 18.94
N GLY A 482 -9.81 15.31 18.12
CA GLY A 482 -9.11 16.15 17.15
C GLY A 482 -8.66 17.51 17.68
N GLN A 483 -8.80 17.81 18.98
CA GLN A 483 -8.50 19.14 19.53
C GLN A 483 -7.05 19.36 19.94
N LYS A 484 -6.19 18.32 19.97
CA LYS A 484 -4.78 18.43 20.42
C LYS A 484 -4.03 19.58 19.79
N TYR A 485 -4.09 19.72 18.46
CA TYR A 485 -3.39 20.78 17.73
C TYR A 485 -4.25 22.02 17.44
N ILE A 486 -5.51 21.99 17.88
CA ILE A 486 -6.47 23.08 17.73
C ILE A 486 -6.45 23.92 18.99
N LEU A 487 -7.04 23.40 20.07
CA LEU A 487 -7.21 24.09 21.35
C LEU A 487 -5.99 23.87 22.26
N PHE A 488 -5.35 22.70 22.21
CA PHE A 488 -4.30 22.32 23.17
C PHE A 488 -2.89 22.36 22.57
N SER A 489 -2.68 23.14 21.50
CA SER A 489 -1.46 23.05 20.67
C SER A 489 -0.16 23.35 21.41
N ASN A 490 -0.24 24.11 22.51
CA ASN A 490 0.93 24.53 23.30
C ASN A 490 0.83 24.09 24.77
N VAL A 491 -0.09 23.17 25.10
CA VAL A 491 -0.33 22.75 26.49
C VAL A 491 -0.23 21.24 26.57
N SER A 492 0.57 20.75 27.53
CA SER A 492 0.56 19.34 27.87
C SER A 492 -0.70 19.05 28.67
N ILE A 493 -1.53 18.13 28.17
CA ILE A 493 -2.76 17.72 28.84
C ILE A 493 -2.47 16.40 29.55
N SER A 494 -2.75 16.36 30.85
CA SER A 494 -2.60 15.18 31.70
C SER A 494 -3.85 14.91 32.56
N SER A 495 -4.79 15.85 32.56
CA SER A 495 -6.04 15.77 33.31
C SER A 495 -7.11 16.68 32.71
N PHE A 496 -8.37 16.48 33.12
CA PHE A 496 -9.46 17.41 32.82
C PHE A 496 -9.33 18.78 33.50
N SER A 497 -8.51 18.90 34.55
CA SER A 497 -8.17 20.20 35.12
C SER A 497 -7.36 21.04 34.13
N ASP A 498 -6.40 20.43 33.44
CA ASP A 498 -5.59 21.11 32.40
C ASP A 498 -6.47 21.56 31.23
N VAL A 499 -7.40 20.69 30.82
CA VAL A 499 -8.42 21.01 29.81
C VAL A 499 -9.26 22.20 30.25
N SER A 500 -9.78 22.17 31.48
CA SER A 500 -10.66 23.24 32.00
C SER A 500 -9.92 24.58 32.08
N HIS A 501 -8.65 24.55 32.52
CA HIS A 501 -7.80 25.73 32.59
C HIS A 501 -7.57 26.34 31.19
N GLU A 502 -7.19 25.52 30.22
CA GLU A 502 -6.90 25.99 28.87
C GLU A 502 -8.16 26.48 28.14
N LEU A 503 -9.30 25.81 28.30
CA LEU A 503 -10.58 26.27 27.74
C LEU A 503 -11.01 27.61 28.34
N SER A 504 -10.83 27.79 29.66
CA SER A 504 -11.14 29.06 30.33
C SER A 504 -10.28 30.22 29.81
N ARG A 505 -9.04 29.93 29.41
CA ARG A 505 -8.12 30.91 28.78
C ARG A 505 -8.54 31.28 27.36
N ILE A 506 -9.10 30.34 26.61
CA ILE A 506 -9.48 30.54 25.19
C ILE A 506 -10.80 31.30 25.07
N LEU A 507 -11.77 31.02 25.95
CA LEU A 507 -13.11 31.56 25.86
C LEU A 507 -13.15 33.05 26.29
N PRO A 508 -13.52 33.99 25.40
CA PRO A 508 -13.54 35.41 25.72
C PRO A 508 -14.67 35.75 26.70
N GLY A 509 -14.36 36.54 27.73
CA GLY A 509 -15.36 37.09 28.67
C GLY A 509 -15.70 36.18 29.87
N LEU A 510 -14.93 35.13 30.11
CA LEU A 510 -15.02 34.37 31.35
C LEU A 510 -14.33 35.13 32.50
N GLU A 511 -15.07 35.43 33.57
CA GLU A 511 -14.44 35.92 34.81
C GLU A 511 -13.54 34.81 35.38
N PRO A 512 -12.23 35.05 35.55
CA PRO A 512 -11.26 34.02 35.95
C PRO A 512 -11.53 33.43 37.36
N ASN A 513 -12.43 34.03 38.14
CA ASN A 513 -12.66 33.70 39.54
C ASN A 513 -13.89 32.82 39.82
N LYS A 514 -14.66 32.42 38.80
CA LYS A 514 -15.78 31.49 38.99
C LYS A 514 -15.45 30.13 38.37
N PRO A 515 -15.25 29.07 39.19
CA PRO A 515 -15.03 27.73 38.66
C PRO A 515 -16.29 27.31 37.88
N LYS A 516 -16.13 27.11 36.58
CA LYS A 516 -17.16 26.51 35.74
C LYS A 516 -16.98 25.00 35.70
N LEU A 517 -18.10 24.28 35.62
CA LEU A 517 -18.07 22.85 35.38
C LEU A 517 -17.51 22.59 33.97
N LEU A 518 -16.76 21.49 33.82
CA LEU A 518 -16.17 21.11 32.54
C LEU A 518 -17.22 20.98 31.41
N HIS A 519 -18.42 20.52 31.75
CA HIS A 519 -19.55 20.45 30.82
C HIS A 519 -19.94 21.81 30.26
N ASP A 520 -20.02 22.84 31.11
CA ASP A 520 -20.33 24.21 30.67
C ASP A 520 -19.21 24.76 29.77
N LEU A 521 -17.94 24.47 30.12
CA LEU A 521 -16.79 24.86 29.30
C LEU A 521 -16.82 24.20 27.92
N PHE A 522 -17.12 22.89 27.84
CA PHE A 522 -17.28 22.20 26.56
C PHE A 522 -18.45 22.76 25.73
N LYS A 523 -19.59 23.04 26.37
CA LYS A 523 -20.73 23.64 25.69
C LYS A 523 -20.39 25.02 25.13
N GLU A 524 -19.70 25.86 25.90
CA GLU A 524 -19.31 27.21 25.49
C GLU A 524 -18.28 27.19 24.35
N ILE A 525 -17.24 26.34 24.42
CA ILE A 525 -16.24 26.23 23.35
C ILE A 525 -16.83 25.68 22.06
N LEU A 526 -17.74 24.70 22.14
CA LEU A 526 -18.45 24.19 20.96
C LEU A 526 -19.32 25.27 20.30
N ILE A 527 -20.05 26.07 21.09
CA ILE A 527 -20.83 27.22 20.57
C ILE A 527 -19.89 28.26 19.94
N TYR A 528 -18.75 28.55 20.58
CA TYR A 528 -17.76 29.49 20.07
C TYR A 528 -17.15 29.03 18.74
N GLN A 529 -16.73 27.75 18.64
CA GLN A 529 -16.25 27.16 17.41
C GLN A 529 -17.34 27.17 16.32
N GLN A 530 -18.60 26.85 16.67
CA GLN A 530 -19.71 26.89 15.71
C GLN A 530 -19.95 28.28 15.14
N LYS A 531 -19.95 29.32 16.00
CA LYS A 531 -20.10 30.72 15.58
C LYS A 531 -18.94 31.16 14.69
N SER A 532 -17.71 30.84 15.09
CA SER A 532 -16.51 31.16 14.31
C SER A 532 -16.53 30.49 12.94
N LEU A 533 -16.88 29.21 12.86
CA LEU A 533 -16.95 28.44 11.61
C LEU A 533 -18.05 28.93 10.66
N LYS A 534 -19.14 29.52 11.15
CA LYS A 534 -20.19 30.13 10.29
C LYS A 534 -19.65 31.30 9.48
N ASN A 535 -18.63 32.00 9.99
CA ASN A 535 -18.04 33.16 9.31
C ASN A 535 -16.96 32.78 8.28
N VAL A 536 -16.51 31.52 8.26
CA VAL A 536 -15.46 31.05 7.34
C VAL A 536 -16.07 30.51 6.04
N LYS A 537 -16.04 31.31 4.97
CA LYS A 537 -16.61 30.99 3.63
C LYS A 537 -15.59 30.46 2.59
N GLU A 538 -14.45 29.98 3.05
CA GLU A 538 -13.30 29.72 2.18
C GLU A 538 -13.30 28.30 1.59
N ARG A 539 -12.52 28.06 0.55
CA ARG A 539 -12.38 26.74 -0.09
C ARG A 539 -11.41 25.84 0.69
N HIS A 540 -11.49 24.54 0.43
CA HIS A 540 -10.57 23.51 0.93
C HIS A 540 -10.48 23.39 2.45
N GLN A 541 -11.58 23.70 3.17
CA GLN A 541 -11.66 23.63 4.63
C GLN A 541 -11.61 22.21 5.20
N ASP A 542 -11.57 21.20 4.33
CA ASP A 542 -11.22 19.81 4.62
C ASP A 542 -9.73 19.60 4.85
N LEU A 543 -8.87 20.50 4.33
CA LEU A 543 -7.41 20.36 4.39
C LEU A 543 -6.77 21.20 5.51
N TRP A 544 -7.56 22.03 6.19
CA TRP A 544 -7.06 22.95 7.21
C TRP A 544 -8.04 23.19 8.34
N HIS A 545 -7.51 23.68 9.47
CA HIS A 545 -8.28 24.03 10.66
C HIS A 545 -7.89 25.42 11.19
N SER A 546 -8.79 26.04 11.94
CA SER A 546 -8.51 27.24 12.75
C SER A 546 -8.06 26.83 14.15
N LYS A 547 -7.36 27.68 14.91
CA LYS A 547 -6.99 27.40 16.32
C LYS A 547 -8.00 27.86 17.36
N PHE A 548 -8.84 28.85 17.03
CA PHE A 548 -9.87 29.40 17.93
C PHE A 548 -9.32 29.98 19.25
N ASP A 549 -8.02 30.16 19.41
CA ASP A 549 -7.36 30.64 20.62
C ASP A 549 -7.25 32.17 20.70
N GLY A 550 -7.81 32.87 19.71
CA GLY A 550 -7.78 34.33 19.59
C GLY A 550 -6.38 34.91 19.35
N ARG A 551 -5.34 34.07 19.19
CA ARG A 551 -3.97 34.55 19.02
C ARG A 551 -3.79 35.10 17.61
N GLU A 552 -3.33 36.34 17.53
CA GLU A 552 -2.99 36.98 16.27
C GLU A 552 -1.65 36.46 15.76
N ILE A 553 -1.62 36.03 14.49
CA ILE A 553 -0.35 35.73 13.83
C ILE A 553 0.09 36.96 13.04
N VAL A 554 1.30 37.41 13.33
CA VAL A 554 1.97 38.51 12.67
C VAL A 554 2.49 38.01 11.32
N LEU A 555 1.94 38.52 10.21
CA LEU A 555 2.29 38.09 8.85
C LEU A 555 3.05 39.17 8.08
N GLU A 556 4.14 38.83 7.41
CA GLU A 556 4.91 39.74 6.54
C GLU A 556 4.75 39.38 5.05
N CYS A 557 4.85 40.39 4.17
CA CYS A 557 4.93 40.16 2.73
C CYS A 557 6.24 39.47 2.36
N LYS A 558 6.17 38.34 1.64
CA LYS A 558 7.39 37.60 1.22
C LYS A 558 8.33 38.45 0.36
N HIS A 559 7.78 39.40 -0.42
CA HIS A 559 8.53 40.22 -1.36
C HIS A 559 9.15 41.46 -0.69
N CYS A 560 8.32 42.42 -0.28
CA CYS A 560 8.79 43.73 0.21
C CYS A 560 8.94 43.84 1.73
N LYS A 561 8.68 42.76 2.47
CA LYS A 561 8.72 42.73 3.96
C LYS A 561 7.82 43.76 4.66
N PHE A 562 6.91 44.41 3.92
CA PHE A 562 6.06 45.47 4.45
C PHE A 562 5.29 45.00 5.70
N PRO A 563 5.16 45.88 6.71
CA PRO A 563 4.85 45.55 8.09
C PRO A 563 3.63 44.67 8.31
N PRO A 564 3.64 44.02 9.48
CA PRO A 564 2.83 42.87 9.67
C PRO A 564 1.35 43.20 9.80
N ARG A 565 0.52 42.43 9.12
CA ARG A 565 -0.91 42.42 9.35
C ARG A 565 -1.23 41.31 10.35
N PRO A 566 -1.77 41.61 11.54
CA PRO A 566 -2.23 40.56 12.42
C PRO A 566 -3.38 39.80 11.76
N GLU A 567 -3.27 38.48 11.74
CA GLU A 567 -4.35 37.59 11.31
C GLU A 567 -4.95 36.89 12.52
N ILE A 568 -6.20 37.23 12.81
CA ILE A 568 -7.00 36.63 13.88
C ILE A 568 -7.53 35.23 13.46
N ASN A 569 -7.70 35.00 12.16
CA ASN A 569 -8.24 33.77 11.59
C ASN A 569 -7.14 32.93 10.93
N SER A 570 -6.13 32.57 11.72
CA SER A 570 -5.01 31.77 11.24
C SER A 570 -5.46 30.40 10.73
N ARG A 571 -4.78 29.90 9.69
CA ARG A 571 -5.08 28.62 9.05
C ARG A 571 -3.92 27.65 9.23
N TRP A 572 -4.23 26.43 9.62
CA TRP A 572 -3.24 25.41 9.96
C TRP A 572 -3.51 24.12 9.22
N ALA A 573 -2.46 23.48 8.73
CA ALA A 573 -2.58 22.27 7.92
C ALA A 573 -3.03 21.07 8.76
N VAL A 574 -4.02 20.32 8.26
CA VAL A 574 -4.47 19.08 8.92
C VAL A 574 -3.40 17.99 8.82
N SER A 575 -2.79 17.83 7.65
CA SER A 575 -1.76 16.81 7.39
C SER A 575 -0.41 17.09 8.05
N ARG A 576 -0.17 18.34 8.44
CA ARG A 576 1.08 18.82 9.06
C ARG A 576 0.74 19.65 10.30
N PRO A 577 0.45 19.00 11.43
CA PRO A 577 0.10 19.71 12.66
C PRO A 577 1.17 20.74 13.02
N GLY A 578 0.73 21.96 13.37
CA GLY A 578 1.64 23.07 13.68
C GLY A 578 2.22 23.81 12.46
N CYS A 579 1.86 23.45 11.22
CA CYS A 579 2.25 24.24 10.05
C CYS A 579 1.16 25.25 9.66
N TYR A 580 1.52 26.54 9.59
CA TYR A 580 0.66 27.60 9.10
C TYR A 580 0.48 27.54 7.57
N ILE A 581 -0.69 27.92 7.06
CA ILE A 581 -0.99 27.91 5.63
C ILE A 581 -0.91 29.33 5.05
N LEU A 582 0.06 29.54 4.14
CA LEU A 582 0.32 30.79 3.46
C LEU A 582 -0.90 31.31 2.70
N ARG A 583 -1.15 32.62 2.78
CA ARG A 583 -2.25 33.27 2.07
C ARG A 583 -1.75 34.26 1.03
N ARG A 584 -2.59 34.49 0.02
CA ARG A 584 -2.47 35.68 -0.85
C ARG A 584 -3.29 36.80 -0.23
N LEU A 585 -2.62 37.86 0.19
CA LEU A 585 -3.24 39.08 0.68
C LEU A 585 -2.80 40.27 -0.17
N ARG A 586 -3.65 41.29 -0.25
CA ARG A 586 -3.30 42.56 -0.87
C ARG A 586 -2.22 43.24 -0.03
N CYS A 587 -1.03 43.38 -0.60
CA CYS A 587 0.11 44.01 0.07
C CYS A 587 0.12 45.52 -0.19
N GLN A 588 0.09 46.31 0.88
CA GLN A 588 0.11 47.78 0.81
C GLN A 588 1.52 48.37 0.74
N GLY A 589 2.55 47.51 0.67
CA GLY A 589 3.92 47.98 0.56
C GLY A 589 4.19 48.75 -0.74
N PRO A 590 5.05 49.78 -0.69
CA PRO A 590 5.30 50.68 -1.82
C PRO A 590 5.80 49.91 -3.06
N GLU A 591 6.63 48.89 -2.85
CA GLU A 591 7.13 48.00 -3.91
C GLU A 591 6.05 47.09 -4.51
N CYS A 592 5.03 46.74 -3.73
CA CYS A 592 3.98 45.82 -4.15
C CYS A 592 2.76 46.49 -4.78
N ARG A 593 2.62 47.82 -4.65
CA ARG A 593 1.57 48.64 -5.30
C ARG A 593 0.14 48.08 -5.13
N GLY A 594 -0.20 47.53 -3.96
CA GLY A 594 -1.54 46.97 -3.73
C GLY A 594 -1.84 45.66 -4.47
N GLN A 595 -0.82 44.95 -4.97
CA GLN A 595 -1.01 43.64 -5.59
C GLN A 595 -1.21 42.53 -4.54
N ASN A 596 -1.89 41.45 -4.95
CA ASN A 596 -2.01 40.24 -4.14
C ASN A 596 -0.67 39.52 -4.09
N ARG A 597 -0.05 39.50 -2.91
CA ARG A 597 1.22 38.82 -2.66
C ARG A 597 1.04 37.74 -1.61
N HIS A 598 1.96 36.79 -1.65
CA HIS A 598 2.02 35.76 -0.63
C HIS A 598 2.61 36.34 0.66
N VAL A 599 1.88 36.15 1.76
CA VAL A 599 2.32 36.53 3.10
C VAL A 599 2.71 35.29 3.88
N ARG A 600 3.74 35.41 4.71
CA ARG A 600 4.25 34.35 5.60
C ARG A 600 4.28 34.83 7.05
N PRO A 601 4.31 33.93 8.04
CA PRO A 601 4.59 34.32 9.43
C PRO A 601 5.89 35.13 9.51
N ALA A 602 5.86 36.22 10.27
CA ALA A 602 7.05 37.01 10.58
C ALA A 602 7.97 36.26 11.56
N ASP A 603 7.37 35.46 12.44
CA ASP A 603 8.08 34.49 13.28
C ASP A 603 8.75 33.43 12.39
N THR A 604 10.07 33.40 12.40
CA THR A 604 10.89 32.47 11.61
C THR A 604 10.85 31.04 12.13
N ASP A 605 10.47 30.85 13.41
CA ASP A 605 10.38 29.52 14.02
C ASP A 605 9.06 28.84 13.65
N LEU A 606 8.09 29.62 13.15
CA LEU A 606 6.80 29.09 12.72
C LEU A 606 6.89 28.47 11.32
N SER A 607 6.79 27.15 11.27
CA SER A 607 6.71 26.40 10.02
C SER A 607 5.46 26.74 9.20
N TYR A 608 5.60 26.82 7.88
CA TYR A 608 4.49 27.15 6.97
C TYR A 608 4.48 26.35 5.66
N THR A 609 3.31 26.25 5.02
CA THR A 609 3.10 25.57 3.73
C THR A 609 2.11 26.32 2.83
N TRP A 610 2.02 25.94 1.55
CA TRP A 610 1.14 26.57 0.56
C TRP A 610 -0.29 26.01 0.60
N THR A 611 -1.28 26.81 0.18
CA THR A 611 -2.70 26.40 0.09
C THR A 611 -3.03 25.44 -1.06
N ASN A 612 -2.06 25.01 -1.88
CA ASN A 612 -2.37 24.11 -2.97
C ASN A 612 -2.76 22.75 -2.37
N PRO A 613 -3.89 22.12 -2.76
CA PRO A 613 -4.25 20.78 -2.31
C PRO A 613 -3.11 19.78 -2.39
N ILE A 614 -2.27 19.89 -3.42
CA ILE A 614 -1.06 19.08 -3.57
C ILE A 614 -0.10 19.29 -2.38
N SER A 615 0.27 20.54 -2.06
CA SER A 615 1.18 20.84 -0.95
C SER A 615 0.58 20.60 0.44
N LEU A 616 -0.76 20.61 0.55
CA LEU A 616 -1.47 20.28 1.78
C LEU A 616 -1.65 18.76 1.95
N ASN A 617 -1.68 17.97 0.89
CA ASN A 617 -1.80 16.51 0.99
C ASN A 617 -0.46 15.79 1.12
N PHE A 618 0.66 16.44 0.80
CA PHE A 618 1.98 15.86 1.04
C PHE A 618 2.28 15.78 2.55
N SER A 619 2.08 14.57 3.10
CA SER A 619 2.72 14.08 4.32
C SER A 619 4.20 14.49 4.34
N SER A 620 4.72 14.85 5.50
CA SER A 620 6.12 15.21 5.73
C SER A 620 7.03 14.03 5.39
N GLN A 621 7.39 13.86 4.12
CA GLN A 621 8.80 13.69 3.86
C GLN A 621 9.44 15.07 4.07
N PRO A 622 10.64 15.15 4.68
CA PRO A 622 11.46 16.32 4.43
C PRO A 622 11.42 16.51 2.92
N ILE A 623 11.18 17.73 2.46
CA ILE A 623 11.57 18.08 1.11
C ILE A 623 13.08 17.92 1.16
N THR A 624 13.57 16.69 0.89
CA THR A 624 14.83 16.54 0.21
C THR A 624 14.59 17.42 -0.99
N TYR A 625 15.16 18.63 -0.97
CA TYR A 625 15.59 19.23 -2.21
C TYR A 625 16.17 18.04 -2.96
N PHE A 626 15.50 17.64 -4.05
CA PHE A 626 16.06 16.68 -4.97
C PHE A 626 17.41 17.29 -5.26
N ASP A 627 18.46 16.77 -4.62
CA ASP A 627 19.76 17.38 -4.72
C ASP A 627 20.18 17.01 -6.12
N VAL A 628 19.86 17.90 -7.05
CA VAL A 628 20.13 17.73 -8.46
C VAL A 628 21.63 17.50 -8.63
N GLY A 629 22.47 17.92 -7.66
CA GLY A 629 23.89 17.58 -7.56
C GLY A 629 24.20 16.07 -7.53
N ILE A 630 23.29 15.22 -7.07
CA ILE A 630 23.47 13.75 -7.04
C ILE A 630 23.33 13.13 -8.45
N TYR A 631 22.59 13.80 -9.35
CA TYR A 631 22.33 13.34 -10.72
C TYR A 631 22.97 14.23 -11.79
N THR A 632 23.64 15.31 -11.38
CA THR A 632 24.40 16.20 -12.27
C THR A 632 25.87 16.13 -11.93
N ARG A 633 26.72 15.78 -12.92
CA ARG A 633 28.17 15.80 -12.72
C ARG A 633 28.62 17.25 -12.55
N GLN A 634 29.23 17.58 -11.41
CA GLN A 634 29.86 18.89 -11.20
C GLN A 634 31.19 18.98 -11.96
N GLN A 635 31.61 20.23 -12.25
CA GLN A 635 32.65 20.70 -13.18
C GLN A 635 34.00 19.96 -13.24
N SER A 636 34.36 19.12 -12.27
CA SER A 636 35.70 18.53 -12.16
C SER A 636 35.90 17.23 -12.94
N ILE A 637 34.84 16.66 -13.52
CA ILE A 637 34.94 15.43 -14.32
C ILE A 637 34.80 15.83 -15.79
N ALA A 638 35.91 15.84 -16.53
CA ALA A 638 35.90 16.03 -17.97
C ALA A 638 34.95 14.99 -18.60
N ILE A 639 33.93 15.47 -19.31
CA ILE A 639 33.04 14.64 -20.11
C ILE A 639 33.43 14.89 -21.55
N ASP A 640 34.03 13.90 -22.20
CA ASP A 640 34.31 13.97 -23.62
C ASP A 640 32.99 14.18 -24.39
N ASN A 641 32.96 15.17 -25.28
CA ASN A 641 31.87 15.46 -26.23
C ASN A 641 30.60 16.17 -25.72
N VAL A 642 30.62 16.88 -24.58
CA VAL A 642 29.50 17.79 -24.22
C VAL A 642 29.90 19.27 -24.32
N PRO A 643 28.99 20.17 -24.75
CA PRO A 643 29.25 21.61 -24.80
C PRO A 643 29.63 22.20 -23.43
N THR A 644 30.66 23.05 -23.42
CA THR A 644 31.08 23.84 -22.24
C THR A 644 30.18 25.05 -21.97
N ALA A 645 29.36 25.45 -22.94
CA ALA A 645 28.33 26.46 -22.79
C ALA A 645 27.07 26.04 -23.58
N MET A 646 25.89 26.35 -23.04
CA MET A 646 24.61 26.06 -23.67
C MET A 646 23.80 27.33 -23.87
N LYS A 647 23.37 27.61 -25.12
CA LYS A 647 22.36 28.64 -25.37
C LYS A 647 20.98 28.07 -25.08
N CYS A 648 20.17 28.82 -24.36
CA CYS A 648 18.86 28.41 -23.87
C CYS A 648 17.83 29.50 -24.18
N TRP A 649 16.60 29.05 -24.36
CA TRP A 649 15.40 29.88 -24.46
C TRP A 649 14.32 29.33 -23.53
N CYS A 650 13.34 30.18 -23.23
CA CYS A 650 12.10 29.76 -22.59
C CYS A 650 11.45 28.63 -23.40
N ILE A 651 11.03 27.57 -22.73
CA ILE A 651 10.38 26.42 -23.37
C ILE A 651 9.06 26.80 -24.07
N ARG A 652 8.40 27.86 -23.57
CA ARG A 652 7.14 28.38 -24.13
C ARG A 652 7.38 29.38 -25.25
N CYS A 653 8.20 30.40 -25.00
CA CYS A 653 8.40 31.49 -25.95
C CYS A 653 9.45 31.18 -27.03
N LYS A 654 10.34 30.20 -26.78
CA LYS A 654 11.43 29.81 -27.70
C LYS A 654 12.27 31.02 -28.13
N GLU A 655 12.45 31.24 -29.43
CA GLU A 655 13.22 32.37 -29.97
C GLU A 655 12.63 33.75 -29.62
N GLN A 656 11.38 33.79 -29.15
CA GLN A 656 10.70 34.99 -28.65
C GLN A 656 10.82 35.14 -27.12
N THR A 657 11.78 34.46 -26.48
CA THR A 657 12.07 34.70 -25.07
C THR A 657 12.46 36.16 -24.88
N GLU A 658 11.93 36.81 -23.86
CA GLU A 658 12.42 38.12 -23.43
C GLU A 658 13.02 37.95 -22.04
N LEU A 659 14.31 38.25 -21.90
CA LEU A 659 15.00 38.24 -20.61
C LEU A 659 15.04 39.67 -20.02
N PRO A 660 15.29 39.82 -18.71
CA PRO A 660 15.33 41.14 -18.07
C PRO A 660 16.36 42.12 -18.66
N ASP A 661 17.39 41.62 -19.32
CA ASP A 661 18.41 42.41 -20.02
C ASP A 661 18.04 42.75 -21.48
N GLY A 662 16.84 42.39 -21.92
CA GLY A 662 16.35 42.58 -23.28
C GLY A 662 16.90 41.57 -24.30
N SER A 663 17.73 40.61 -23.87
CA SER A 663 18.20 39.54 -24.75
C SER A 663 17.15 38.46 -24.94
N ASN A 664 17.23 37.74 -26.06
CA ASN A 664 16.30 36.65 -26.39
C ASN A 664 16.86 35.24 -26.14
N THR A 665 18.09 35.14 -25.62
CA THR A 665 18.75 33.88 -25.34
C THR A 665 19.62 33.99 -24.09
N TYR A 666 19.49 33.01 -23.19
CA TYR A 666 20.36 32.88 -22.02
C TYR A 666 21.50 31.92 -22.36
N THR A 667 22.76 32.31 -22.11
CA THR A 667 23.89 31.39 -22.24
C THR A 667 24.28 30.83 -20.88
N ASP A 668 24.00 29.55 -20.62
CA ASP A 668 24.53 28.84 -19.46
C ASP A 668 26.01 28.53 -19.69
N ARG A 669 26.88 29.32 -19.04
CA ARG A 669 28.34 29.12 -19.04
C ARG A 669 28.79 27.96 -18.14
N GLN A 670 27.87 27.38 -17.37
CA GLN A 670 28.12 26.26 -16.48
C GLN A 670 27.00 25.23 -16.65
N PRO A 671 26.86 24.65 -17.87
CA PRO A 671 25.79 23.71 -18.13
C PRO A 671 25.98 22.46 -17.26
N ARG A 672 24.87 21.95 -16.74
CA ARG A 672 24.83 20.71 -15.97
C ARG A 672 24.30 19.61 -16.86
N TRP A 673 24.92 18.43 -16.78
CA TRP A 673 24.55 17.27 -17.58
C TRP A 673 24.13 16.12 -16.68
N THR A 674 23.10 15.37 -17.08
CA THR A 674 22.73 14.13 -16.41
C THR A 674 23.87 13.12 -16.49
N THR A 675 23.97 12.25 -15.49
CA THR A 675 25.00 11.19 -15.48
C THR A 675 24.73 10.03 -16.44
N SER A 676 23.63 10.09 -17.21
CA SER A 676 23.22 9.05 -18.17
C SER A 676 24.06 9.10 -19.46
N THR A 677 24.02 8.00 -20.22
CA THR A 677 24.60 7.93 -21.57
C THR A 677 23.46 7.62 -22.56
N PRO A 678 23.08 8.54 -23.47
CA PRO A 678 23.65 9.88 -23.67
C PRO A 678 23.34 10.83 -22.51
N SER A 679 24.20 11.84 -22.32
CA SER A 679 24.03 12.86 -21.29
C SER A 679 23.05 13.93 -21.76
N PHE A 680 22.08 14.30 -20.91
CA PHE A 680 21.07 15.31 -21.19
C PHE A 680 21.37 16.60 -20.42
N TYR A 681 21.16 17.75 -21.05
CA TYR A 681 21.30 19.04 -20.41
C TYR A 681 20.21 19.26 -19.36
N VAL A 682 20.58 19.70 -18.17
CA VAL A 682 19.66 20.05 -17.08
C VAL A 682 19.40 21.54 -17.11
N ALA A 683 18.21 21.89 -17.62
CA ALA A 683 17.77 23.27 -17.78
C ALA A 683 17.88 24.09 -16.47
N ARG A 684 18.24 25.36 -16.62
CA ARG A 684 18.20 26.36 -15.55
C ARG A 684 16.80 26.97 -15.49
N ASP A 685 16.33 27.21 -14.27
CA ASP A 685 15.13 28.00 -14.07
C ASP A 685 15.50 29.48 -14.21
N LYS A 686 15.21 30.05 -15.37
CA LYS A 686 15.41 31.47 -15.68
C LYS A 686 14.06 32.07 -16.03
N GLU A 687 13.78 33.22 -15.43
CA GLU A 687 12.52 33.93 -15.65
C GLU A 687 12.49 34.51 -17.07
N CYS A 688 11.45 34.13 -17.82
CA CYS A 688 11.07 34.79 -19.07
C CYS A 688 10.16 35.96 -18.72
N ALA A 689 10.49 37.18 -19.13
CA ALA A 689 9.69 38.36 -18.87
C ALA A 689 8.29 38.28 -19.52
N SER A 690 8.14 37.48 -20.58
CA SER A 690 6.88 37.37 -21.32
C SER A 690 5.88 36.36 -20.75
N CYS A 691 6.28 35.34 -19.96
CA CYS A 691 5.37 34.23 -19.58
C CYS A 691 5.52 33.66 -18.17
#